data_AF-A0A8C7XDY8-F1
#
_entry.id   AF-A0A8C7XDY8-F1
#
_cell.length_a   1.000
_cell.length_b   1.000
_cell.length_c   1.000
_cell.angle_alpha   90.00
_cell.angle_beta   90.00
_cell.angle_gamma   90.00
#
_symmetry.space_group_name_H-M   'P 1'
#
loop_
_entity.id
_entity.type
_entity.pdbx_description
1 polymer ?
#
loop_
_entity_poly.entity_id
_entity_poly.type
_entity_poly.pdbx_seq_one_letter_code
_entity_poly.pdbx_strand_id
1 'polypeptide(L)'
;MSLRILLTEANIFTTSSDSFFISESISFIPLIWKLKNVIIFIKICLSFLEKLLVLTVATEETDGFLRFMRSANYFNYTVKVLGMGEKWKGGDVGHSIGGGQKVRLLKKAMEALADQEDLVILSVDSYDLIFAGGPEEILKKFKQANHKVLFAAEGLIWPDKRLTDKYPSVRSGKRFLNSGGIIGYAPYINRIVSEWNLHDNDDDQLFYTKIYLDPLKRETLNMTLDHKCQIFQNLNGAVDEVLLKFGTGRVRVRNTMYDSLPIVVHGNGKTKLAVSNSLFIEQPTPFLPEFLHRLLTLDYPKDKLQVFVHNNEVYHEKHIQTFWEESKNVFGSFKVVGPEENLSQGEARNMGMDLCRKDATCDYYFSIDSDVMLTNRQTLKLLIEQNRKIIGPLVTRHGKLWSNFWGALSLDGYYARSEDYVDIVQRKRVGVWNIPYMAHVYLIKGAVLRKELKERNYFVLEKLDPDMALCRNAREMGVFMFITNRHDFGRLISTASYNTSHYNNDLWQIFENPVDWKEKYIHQNYTQIFTHNYLEQPCPDVYWFPVLSEKACDEIVEEMEHYGSWSGGKHEDKRISGGYETVPTDDIHMKQIGFDKEWLHFIREFISPVTLKVFSGYYTKGYALMNFVVKYTPERQAYLRPHHDSSTFTINIALNNKGSDFQGGGCRFHRYNCSIESPRKGWSFMHPGRLTHLHEGLPTTNGTRYIAVSFIDP
;
A
#
# COMPACT_ATOMS: atom_id res chain seq x y z
N MET A 1 24.19 11.75 42.87
CA MET A 1 23.83 13.18 42.91
C MET A 1 22.38 13.24 42.42
N SER A 2 21.46 13.34 43.39
CA SER A 2 19.98 13.37 43.36
C SER A 2 19.19 12.75 42.20
N LEU A 3 18.23 11.82 42.35
CA LEU A 3 17.86 10.77 43.31
C LEU A 3 16.73 9.99 42.57
N ARG A 4 16.97 8.75 42.14
CA ARG A 4 15.93 7.74 41.79
C ARG A 4 15.68 6.90 43.05
N ILE A 5 14.45 6.42 43.27
CA ILE A 5 14.02 5.21 44.03
C ILE A 5 12.47 5.21 44.03
N LEU A 6 11.69 4.12 44.00
CA LEU A 6 11.67 2.76 43.44
C LEU A 6 10.28 2.20 43.85
N LEU A 7 9.73 1.32 43.00
CA LEU A 7 8.96 0.09 43.26
C LEU A 7 7.88 0.02 44.37
N THR A 8 6.75 -0.59 44.00
CA THR A 8 5.84 -1.30 44.92
C THR A 8 5.57 -2.71 44.39
N GLU A 9 6.08 -3.72 45.08
CA GLU A 9 5.59 -5.10 45.09
C GLU A 9 5.78 -5.71 46.49
N ALA A 10 4.87 -6.61 46.84
CA ALA A 10 4.82 -7.51 48.00
C ALA A 10 4.38 -6.93 49.36
N ASN A 11 3.20 -7.39 49.82
CA ASN A 11 2.80 -7.41 51.21
C ASN A 11 2.28 -8.80 51.57
N ILE A 12 3.07 -9.55 52.35
CA ILE A 12 2.65 -10.69 53.19
C ILE A 12 3.42 -10.57 54.50
N PHE A 13 2.70 -10.45 55.63
CA PHE A 13 2.90 -11.07 56.96
C PHE A 13 2.27 -10.23 58.11
N THR A 14 1.17 -10.79 58.63
CA THR A 14 0.80 -11.03 60.05
C THR A 14 1.16 -10.08 61.21
N THR A 15 0.09 -9.80 61.98
CA THR A 15 -0.06 -9.80 63.47
C THR A 15 0.72 -8.81 64.34
N SER A 16 0.00 -7.93 65.03
CA SER A 16 -0.05 -7.90 66.51
C SER A 16 -1.16 -6.98 67.01
N SER A 17 -1.57 -7.26 68.25
CA SER A 17 -2.71 -6.80 69.03
C SER A 17 -2.68 -5.31 69.40
N ASP A 18 -3.85 -4.71 69.63
CA ASP A 18 -4.26 -4.27 70.97
C ASP A 18 -5.72 -3.76 71.01
N SER A 19 -6.39 -4.16 72.08
CA SER A 19 -7.79 -3.96 72.46
C SER A 19 -8.03 -2.65 73.21
N PHE A 20 -9.24 -2.05 73.14
CA PHE A 20 -9.97 -1.56 74.34
C PHE A 20 -11.46 -1.17 74.06
N PHE A 21 -12.33 -1.88 74.79
CA PHE A 21 -13.70 -1.67 75.34
C PHE A 21 -14.73 -0.59 74.89
N ILE A 22 -15.93 -1.10 74.52
CA ILE A 22 -17.32 -0.96 75.08
C ILE A 22 -17.91 0.42 75.47
N SER A 23 -19.08 0.79 74.89
CA SER A 23 -20.36 0.97 75.64
C SER A 23 -21.63 1.22 74.76
N GLU A 24 -22.54 0.26 74.83
CA GLU A 24 -24.03 0.27 74.91
C GLU A 24 -24.94 1.42 74.38
N SER A 25 -25.81 1.01 73.43
CA SER A 25 -27.29 0.94 73.51
C SER A 25 -28.23 2.05 72.97
N ILE A 26 -29.36 1.57 72.39
CA ILE A 26 -30.66 2.23 72.06
C ILE A 26 -30.65 3.00 70.73
N SER A 27 -31.54 2.85 69.73
CA SER A 27 -32.92 2.31 69.61
C SER A 27 -33.20 1.83 68.17
N PHE A 28 -33.98 0.75 68.05
CA PHE A 28 -34.72 0.39 66.83
C PHE A 28 -35.66 1.53 66.40
N ILE A 29 -35.96 1.64 65.10
CA ILE A 29 -36.76 2.67 64.39
C ILE A 29 -35.87 3.77 63.76
N PRO A 30 -35.11 3.43 62.70
CA PRO A 30 -35.54 3.87 61.36
C PRO A 30 -35.15 2.92 60.20
N LEU A 31 -34.98 1.62 60.47
CA LEU A 31 -34.52 0.67 59.44
C LEU A 31 -35.56 0.46 58.32
N ILE A 32 -36.85 0.52 58.62
CA ILE A 32 -37.93 0.31 57.64
C ILE A 32 -38.09 1.50 56.69
N TRP A 33 -37.78 2.73 57.13
CA TRP A 33 -37.80 3.93 56.27
C TRP A 33 -36.56 4.00 55.37
N LYS A 34 -35.39 3.60 55.88
CA LYS A 34 -34.16 3.45 55.08
C LYS A 34 -34.26 2.31 54.07
N LEU A 35 -34.87 1.17 54.39
CA LEU A 35 -35.04 0.05 53.45
C LEU A 35 -36.05 0.37 52.33
N LYS A 36 -37.16 1.05 52.62
CA LYS A 36 -38.06 1.51 51.54
C LYS A 36 -37.38 2.52 50.63
N ASN A 37 -36.65 3.50 51.19
CA ASN A 37 -35.92 4.46 50.38
C ASN A 37 -34.75 3.84 49.62
N VAL A 38 -34.04 2.85 50.17
CA VAL A 38 -32.96 2.12 49.46
C VAL A 38 -33.53 1.17 48.42
N ILE A 39 -34.66 0.51 48.64
CA ILE A 39 -35.32 -0.31 47.61
C ILE A 39 -35.95 0.57 46.52
N ILE A 40 -36.44 1.77 46.86
CA ILE A 40 -36.88 2.77 45.89
C ILE A 40 -35.66 3.34 45.15
N PHE A 41 -34.54 3.63 45.82
CA PHE A 41 -33.30 4.11 45.19
C PHE A 41 -32.64 3.02 44.34
N ILE A 42 -32.72 1.75 44.74
CA ILE A 42 -32.25 0.59 43.96
C ILE A 42 -33.23 0.26 42.84
N LYS A 43 -34.55 0.43 43.00
CA LYS A 43 -35.52 0.36 41.89
C LYS A 43 -35.41 1.54 40.93
N ILE A 44 -34.97 2.72 41.39
CA ILE A 44 -34.71 3.92 40.58
C ILE A 44 -33.29 3.87 39.98
N CYS A 45 -32.32 3.17 40.59
CA CYS A 45 -31.01 2.88 39.98
C CYS A 45 -31.04 1.66 39.05
N LEU A 46 -31.94 0.71 39.27
CA LEU A 46 -32.21 -0.43 38.38
C LEU A 46 -33.33 -0.15 37.37
N SER A 47 -33.94 1.04 37.37
CA SER A 47 -34.84 1.44 36.30
C SER A 47 -34.00 1.77 35.06
N PHE A 48 -33.93 0.76 34.18
CA PHE A 48 -33.59 0.82 32.76
C PHE A 48 -32.14 1.16 32.39
N LEU A 49 -31.27 0.15 32.50
CA LEU A 49 -30.12 0.07 31.61
C LEU A 49 -30.66 -0.32 30.22
N GLU A 50 -31.05 0.67 29.43
CA GLU A 50 -31.43 0.47 28.02
C GLU A 50 -30.32 -0.30 27.31
N LYS A 51 -30.72 -1.36 26.61
CA LYS A 51 -29.79 -2.20 25.85
C LYS A 51 -29.65 -1.62 24.46
N LEU A 52 -28.43 -1.30 24.04
CA LEU A 52 -28.16 -0.88 22.66
C LEU A 52 -27.74 -2.09 21.82
N LEU A 53 -28.42 -2.32 20.71
CA LEU A 53 -28.03 -3.30 19.70
C LEU A 53 -27.80 -2.60 18.36
N VAL A 54 -26.62 -2.83 17.77
CA VAL A 54 -26.31 -2.34 16.42
C VAL A 54 -26.72 -3.40 15.41
N LEU A 55 -27.57 -3.03 14.46
CA LEU A 55 -27.93 -3.83 13.30
C LEU A 55 -27.25 -3.25 12.06
N THR A 56 -26.61 -4.09 11.27
CA THR A 56 -26.01 -3.66 10.01
C THR A 56 -26.16 -4.74 8.95
N VAL A 57 -26.10 -4.35 7.68
CA VAL A 57 -26.15 -5.28 6.54
C VAL A 57 -24.76 -5.36 5.92
N ALA A 58 -24.30 -6.58 5.70
CA ALA A 58 -23.10 -6.89 4.94
C ALA A 58 -23.31 -8.25 4.28
N THR A 59 -23.09 -8.35 2.98
CA THR A 59 -23.17 -9.62 2.24
C THR A 59 -21.83 -10.34 2.17
N GLU A 60 -20.73 -9.59 2.30
CA GLU A 60 -19.35 -10.08 2.19
C GLU A 60 -18.44 -9.35 3.20
N GLU A 61 -17.32 -9.99 3.55
CA GLU A 61 -16.30 -9.42 4.44
C GLU A 61 -15.34 -8.49 3.68
N THR A 62 -15.82 -7.31 3.31
CA THR A 62 -15.00 -6.29 2.63
C THR A 62 -14.06 -5.58 3.62
N ASP A 63 -13.00 -4.93 3.12
CA ASP A 63 -12.12 -4.07 3.94
C ASP A 63 -12.89 -2.96 4.67
N GLY A 64 -13.95 -2.44 4.03
CA GLY A 64 -14.87 -1.47 4.60
C GLY A 64 -15.59 -2.03 5.82
N PHE A 65 -16.18 -3.22 5.68
CA PHE A 65 -16.82 -3.96 6.77
C PHE A 65 -15.84 -4.29 7.91
N LEU A 66 -14.64 -4.78 7.58
CA LEU A 66 -13.61 -5.09 8.59
C LEU A 66 -13.19 -3.82 9.34
N ARG A 67 -13.09 -2.67 8.67
CA ARG A 67 -12.81 -1.36 9.31
C ARG A 67 -13.95 -0.95 10.25
N PHE A 68 -15.20 -1.11 9.80
CA PHE A 68 -16.38 -0.88 10.64
C PHE A 68 -16.34 -1.75 11.91
N MET A 69 -16.15 -3.07 11.78
CA MET A 69 -16.08 -4.00 12.90
C MET A 69 -14.93 -3.70 13.86
N ARG A 70 -13.74 -3.31 13.34
CA ARG A 70 -12.63 -2.85 14.20
C ARG A 70 -13.03 -1.65 15.05
N SER A 71 -13.71 -0.65 14.46
CA SER A 71 -14.17 0.52 15.21
C SER A 71 -15.27 0.17 16.22
N ALA A 72 -16.19 -0.75 15.86
CA ALA A 72 -17.25 -1.21 16.75
C ALA A 72 -16.69 -1.96 17.97
N ASN A 73 -15.77 -2.89 17.73
CA ASN A 73 -15.10 -3.68 18.77
C ASN A 73 -14.26 -2.79 19.70
N TYR A 74 -13.59 -1.77 19.16
CA TYR A 74 -12.82 -0.81 19.96
C TYR A 74 -13.66 -0.11 21.03
N PHE A 75 -14.94 0.17 20.74
CA PHE A 75 -15.88 0.81 21.66
C PHE A 75 -16.82 -0.18 22.38
N ASN A 76 -16.62 -1.49 22.22
CA ASN A 76 -17.47 -2.54 22.79
C ASN A 76 -18.95 -2.46 22.36
N TYR A 77 -19.22 -2.16 21.08
CA TYR A 77 -20.57 -2.29 20.54
C TYR A 77 -20.98 -3.75 20.36
N THR A 78 -22.23 -4.07 20.68
CA THR A 78 -22.84 -5.35 20.29
C THR A 78 -23.43 -5.21 18.88
N VAL A 79 -22.83 -5.87 17.90
CA VAL A 79 -23.23 -5.79 16.48
C VAL A 79 -23.84 -7.12 16.02
N LYS A 80 -25.01 -7.06 15.38
CA LYS A 80 -25.61 -8.18 14.66
C LYS A 80 -25.62 -7.85 13.16
N VAL A 81 -24.88 -8.66 12.41
CA VAL A 81 -24.74 -8.53 10.94
C VAL A 81 -25.85 -9.33 10.25
N LEU A 82 -26.50 -8.71 9.28
CA LEU A 82 -27.60 -9.29 8.52
C LEU A 82 -27.16 -9.54 7.07
N GLY A 83 -27.53 -10.71 6.52
CA GLY A 83 -27.31 -11.04 5.11
C GLY A 83 -25.90 -11.53 4.75
N MET A 84 -25.04 -11.84 5.73
CA MET A 84 -23.68 -12.35 5.46
C MET A 84 -23.74 -13.66 4.67
N GLY A 85 -23.06 -13.71 3.52
CA GLY A 85 -23.10 -14.83 2.58
C GLY A 85 -24.31 -14.86 1.65
N GLU A 86 -25.28 -13.95 1.79
CA GLU A 86 -26.37 -13.80 0.82
C GLU A 86 -25.90 -13.02 -0.41
N LYS A 87 -26.37 -13.41 -1.61
CA LYS A 87 -26.13 -12.61 -2.82
C LYS A 87 -26.81 -11.25 -2.71
N TRP A 88 -26.07 -10.18 -3.01
CA TRP A 88 -26.62 -8.84 -3.10
C TRP A 88 -27.58 -8.70 -4.29
N LYS A 89 -28.81 -8.27 -4.00
CA LYS A 89 -29.92 -7.99 -4.93
C LYS A 89 -30.39 -6.54 -4.84
N GLY A 90 -29.71 -5.71 -4.04
CA GLY A 90 -30.09 -4.33 -3.78
C GLY A 90 -29.81 -3.32 -4.91
N GLY A 91 -29.35 -3.77 -6.08
CA GLY A 91 -28.95 -2.88 -7.18
C GLY A 91 -27.54 -2.29 -7.01
N ASP A 92 -27.13 -1.40 -7.92
CA ASP A 92 -25.82 -0.72 -7.89
C ASP A 92 -25.87 0.54 -7.00
N VAL A 93 -25.85 0.28 -5.69
CA VAL A 93 -25.90 1.31 -4.66
C VAL A 93 -24.59 2.08 -4.65
N GLY A 94 -24.62 3.29 -5.21
CA GLY A 94 -23.45 4.14 -5.48
C GLY A 94 -23.51 4.84 -6.85
N HIS A 95 -24.19 4.23 -7.82
CA HIS A 95 -24.42 4.78 -9.16
C HIS A 95 -25.90 5.05 -9.46
N SER A 96 -26.84 4.33 -8.82
CA SER A 96 -28.28 4.52 -8.97
C SER A 96 -29.04 4.37 -7.65
N ILE A 97 -30.38 4.47 -7.70
CA ILE A 97 -31.27 4.08 -6.60
C ILE A 97 -31.14 2.60 -6.25
N GLY A 98 -31.45 2.24 -5.00
CA GLY A 98 -31.44 0.84 -4.54
C GLY A 98 -31.34 0.68 -3.03
N GLY A 99 -30.90 -0.49 -2.57
CA GLY A 99 -30.67 -0.78 -1.15
C GLY A 99 -31.87 -1.37 -0.40
N GLY A 100 -33.01 -1.58 -1.04
CA GLY A 100 -34.23 -2.14 -0.45
C GLY A 100 -34.05 -3.50 0.23
N GLN A 101 -33.10 -4.33 -0.24
CA GLN A 101 -32.71 -5.58 0.42
C GLN A 101 -32.33 -5.36 1.89
N LYS A 102 -31.71 -4.21 2.22
CA LYS A 102 -31.38 -3.84 3.61
C LYS A 102 -32.63 -3.72 4.47
N VAL A 103 -33.67 -3.07 3.95
CA VAL A 103 -34.94 -2.87 4.66
C VAL A 103 -35.67 -4.19 4.86
N ARG A 104 -35.69 -5.07 3.85
CA ARG A 104 -36.25 -6.43 3.96
C ARG A 104 -35.54 -7.24 5.05
N LEU A 105 -34.21 -7.24 5.07
CA LEU A 105 -33.41 -7.94 6.07
C LEU A 105 -33.64 -7.37 7.48
N LEU A 106 -33.71 -6.04 7.59
CA LEU A 106 -33.99 -5.35 8.85
C LEU A 106 -35.40 -5.68 9.36
N LYS A 107 -36.41 -5.66 8.49
CA LYS A 107 -37.80 -6.07 8.82
C LYS A 107 -37.82 -7.47 9.45
N LYS A 108 -37.20 -8.45 8.78
CA LYS A 108 -37.09 -9.84 9.28
C LYS A 108 -36.36 -9.91 10.63
N ALA A 109 -35.31 -9.12 10.82
CA ALA A 109 -34.59 -9.10 12.10
C ALA A 109 -35.41 -8.47 13.24
N MET A 110 -36.23 -7.47 12.93
CA MET A 110 -37.05 -6.73 13.89
C MET A 110 -38.25 -7.54 14.40
N GLU A 111 -38.75 -8.53 13.64
CA GLU A 111 -39.82 -9.44 14.08
C GLU A 111 -39.50 -10.12 15.42
N ALA A 112 -38.23 -10.47 15.67
CA ALA A 112 -37.79 -11.10 16.92
C ALA A 112 -37.44 -10.10 18.04
N LEU A 113 -37.42 -8.79 17.74
CA LEU A 113 -36.98 -7.74 18.66
C LEU A 113 -38.11 -6.75 19.02
N ALA A 114 -39.25 -6.85 18.35
CA ALA A 114 -40.33 -5.86 18.39
C ALA A 114 -40.93 -5.64 19.78
N ASP A 115 -40.99 -6.69 20.61
CA ASP A 115 -41.64 -6.64 21.93
C ASP A 115 -40.73 -6.10 23.05
N GLN A 116 -39.48 -5.75 22.74
CA GLN A 116 -38.52 -5.23 23.72
C GLN A 116 -38.59 -3.70 23.80
N GLU A 117 -39.43 -3.16 24.68
CA GLU A 117 -39.68 -1.71 24.77
C GLU A 117 -38.43 -0.88 25.10
N ASP A 118 -37.51 -1.42 25.91
CA ASP A 118 -36.30 -0.72 26.37
C ASP A 118 -35.06 -0.98 25.51
N LEU A 119 -35.22 -1.76 24.43
CA LEU A 119 -34.15 -2.03 23.50
C LEU A 119 -34.05 -0.86 22.52
N VAL A 120 -32.88 -0.22 22.47
CA VAL A 120 -32.53 0.78 21.47
C VAL A 120 -31.81 0.08 20.32
N ILE A 121 -32.33 0.26 19.12
CA ILE A 121 -31.73 -0.25 17.88
C ILE A 121 -30.98 0.89 17.20
N LEU A 122 -29.73 0.64 16.86
CA LEU A 122 -28.96 1.47 15.92
C LEU A 122 -28.80 0.69 14.62
N SER A 123 -29.52 1.09 13.57
CA SER A 123 -29.34 0.56 12.22
C SER A 123 -28.38 1.46 11.44
N VAL A 124 -27.26 0.92 10.97
CA VAL A 124 -26.24 1.67 10.21
C VAL A 124 -25.69 0.85 9.05
N ASP A 125 -25.20 1.53 8.00
CA ASP A 125 -24.40 0.90 6.95
C ASP A 125 -23.02 0.46 7.50
N SER A 126 -22.34 -0.46 6.81
CA SER A 126 -21.06 -1.04 7.28
C SER A 126 -19.86 -0.80 6.37
N TYR A 127 -20.03 -0.67 5.05
CA TYR A 127 -18.89 -0.64 4.13
C TYR A 127 -18.14 0.71 4.13
N ASP A 128 -18.82 1.80 4.45
CA ASP A 128 -18.32 3.17 4.39
C ASP A 128 -18.52 3.95 5.70
N LEU A 129 -18.68 3.23 6.82
CA LEU A 129 -18.99 3.82 8.13
C LEU A 129 -17.98 3.42 9.21
N ILE A 130 -17.71 4.33 10.15
CA ILE A 130 -16.90 4.05 11.35
C ILE A 130 -17.54 4.67 12.60
N PHE A 131 -17.29 4.05 13.76
CA PHE A 131 -17.58 4.62 15.06
C PHE A 131 -16.43 5.52 15.54
N ALA A 132 -16.77 6.69 16.06
CA ALA A 132 -15.88 7.69 16.65
C ALA A 132 -16.22 8.00 18.13
N GLY A 133 -17.20 7.31 18.70
CA GLY A 133 -17.63 7.40 20.10
C GLY A 133 -18.26 6.08 20.56
N GLY A 134 -18.50 5.93 21.87
CA GLY A 134 -18.98 4.67 22.46
C GLY A 134 -20.50 4.60 22.73
N PRO A 135 -21.01 3.41 23.10
CA PRO A 135 -22.43 3.14 23.34
C PRO A 135 -23.11 4.08 24.34
N GLU A 136 -22.43 4.42 25.44
CA GLU A 136 -22.98 5.32 26.47
C GLU A 136 -23.21 6.74 25.96
N GLU A 137 -22.28 7.25 25.14
CA GLU A 137 -22.37 8.60 24.58
C GLU A 137 -23.53 8.68 23.56
N ILE A 138 -23.72 7.65 22.74
CA ILE A 138 -24.78 7.64 21.74
C ILE A 138 -26.15 7.53 22.38
N LEU A 139 -26.31 6.68 23.40
CA LEU A 139 -27.54 6.59 24.18
C LEU A 139 -27.84 7.92 24.87
N LYS A 140 -26.83 8.56 25.49
CA LYS A 140 -27.00 9.88 26.11
C LYS A 140 -27.49 10.92 25.11
N LYS A 141 -26.87 11.02 23.93
CA LYS A 141 -27.28 11.99 22.89
C LYS A 141 -28.65 11.68 22.31
N PHE A 142 -28.97 10.41 22.12
CA PHE A 142 -30.29 9.98 21.65
C PHE A 142 -31.39 10.37 22.65
N LYS A 143 -31.17 10.14 23.95
CA LYS A 143 -32.09 10.59 25.01
C LYS A 143 -32.25 12.11 25.03
N GLN A 144 -31.14 12.84 24.87
CA GLN A 144 -31.16 14.32 24.81
C GLN A 144 -31.94 14.85 23.61
N ALA A 145 -32.01 14.09 22.50
CA ALA A 145 -32.84 14.47 21.37
C ALA A 145 -34.34 14.41 21.71
N ASN A 146 -34.76 13.63 22.72
CA ASN A 146 -36.14 13.51 23.18
C ASN A 146 -37.15 13.06 22.11
N HIS A 147 -36.75 12.10 21.28
CA HIS A 147 -37.60 11.50 20.23
C HIS A 147 -37.58 9.98 20.34
N LYS A 148 -38.54 9.29 19.71
CA LYS A 148 -38.62 7.82 19.72
C LYS A 148 -37.81 7.19 18.59
N VAL A 149 -37.66 7.91 17.48
CA VAL A 149 -36.81 7.54 16.33
C VAL A 149 -36.09 8.79 15.83
N LEU A 150 -34.80 8.66 15.56
CA LEU A 150 -33.94 9.71 15.03
C LEU A 150 -33.16 9.17 13.83
N PHE A 151 -33.32 9.84 12.69
CA PHE A 151 -32.59 9.54 11.46
C PHE A 151 -31.36 10.42 11.33
N ALA A 152 -30.34 9.94 10.62
CA ALA A 152 -29.25 10.76 10.16
C ALA A 152 -29.77 11.86 9.21
N ALA A 153 -29.14 13.04 9.25
CA ALA A 153 -29.51 14.16 8.40
C ALA A 153 -28.39 14.51 7.41
N GLU A 154 -28.76 14.99 6.23
CA GLU A 154 -27.83 15.44 5.19
C GLU A 154 -28.25 16.78 4.55
N GLY A 155 -27.28 17.43 3.89
CA GLY A 155 -27.49 18.73 3.25
C GLY A 155 -28.12 18.64 1.85
N LEU A 156 -28.07 17.46 1.23
CA LEU A 156 -28.53 17.22 -0.12
C LEU A 156 -29.82 16.39 -0.09
N ILE A 157 -30.80 16.73 -0.93
CA ILE A 157 -32.01 15.93 -1.06
C ILE A 157 -31.80 14.86 -2.12
N TRP A 158 -32.05 13.60 -1.76
CA TRP A 158 -31.93 12.44 -2.64
C TRP A 158 -32.94 11.35 -2.24
N PRO A 159 -33.49 10.55 -3.19
CA PRO A 159 -33.30 10.66 -4.64
C PRO A 159 -34.23 11.69 -5.32
N ASP A 160 -35.39 12.01 -4.73
CA ASP A 160 -36.41 12.85 -5.36
C ASP A 160 -36.39 14.30 -4.86
N LYS A 161 -35.83 15.20 -5.67
CA LYS A 161 -35.73 16.64 -5.36
C LYS A 161 -37.10 17.33 -5.23
N ARG A 162 -38.17 16.78 -5.81
CA ARG A 162 -39.52 17.37 -5.74
C ARG A 162 -40.12 17.31 -4.33
N LEU A 163 -39.52 16.52 -3.44
CA LEU A 163 -39.95 16.41 -2.05
C LEU A 163 -39.41 17.54 -1.16
N THR A 164 -38.57 18.44 -1.69
CA THR A 164 -37.93 19.53 -0.92
C THR A 164 -38.91 20.35 -0.09
N ASP A 165 -40.03 20.75 -0.70
CA ASP A 165 -41.00 21.63 -0.04
C ASP A 165 -41.85 20.91 1.02
N LYS A 166 -41.88 19.58 0.99
CA LYS A 166 -42.58 18.76 1.98
C LYS A 166 -41.78 18.59 3.28
N TYR A 167 -40.45 18.76 3.24
CA TYR A 167 -39.63 18.71 4.44
C TYR A 167 -39.93 19.93 5.33
N PRO A 168 -39.99 19.77 6.66
CA PRO A 168 -40.08 20.90 7.58
C PRO A 168 -38.94 21.90 7.34
N SER A 169 -39.24 23.18 7.52
CA SER A 169 -38.22 24.23 7.49
C SER A 169 -37.37 24.16 8.75
N VAL A 170 -36.04 24.13 8.58
CA VAL A 170 -35.07 24.08 9.68
C VAL A 170 -34.29 25.39 9.68
N ARG A 171 -34.26 26.11 10.81
CA ARG A 171 -33.55 27.41 10.90
C ARG A 171 -32.02 27.26 10.80
N SER A 172 -31.50 26.15 11.31
CA SER A 172 -30.06 25.84 11.32
C SER A 172 -29.87 24.34 11.41
N GLY A 173 -29.07 23.78 10.51
CA GLY A 173 -28.79 22.34 10.42
C GLY A 173 -29.12 21.73 9.07
N LYS A 174 -28.78 20.46 8.93
CA LYS A 174 -29.07 19.60 7.77
C LYS A 174 -30.58 19.30 7.70
N ARG A 175 -31.21 19.46 6.53
CA ARG A 175 -32.68 19.44 6.40
C ARG A 175 -33.24 18.07 5.99
N PHE A 176 -32.47 17.26 5.26
CA PHE A 176 -32.98 16.08 4.58
C PHE A 176 -32.56 14.79 5.27
N LEU A 177 -33.38 13.74 5.14
CA LEU A 177 -33.15 12.44 5.76
C LEU A 177 -32.07 11.65 4.98
N ASN A 178 -31.19 10.95 5.70
CA ASN A 178 -30.30 9.93 5.16
C ASN A 178 -30.59 8.57 5.81
N SER A 179 -30.75 7.50 5.01
CA SER A 179 -31.12 6.17 5.52
C SER A 179 -29.96 5.35 6.10
N GLY A 180 -28.70 5.75 5.88
CA GLY A 180 -27.53 5.01 6.33
C GLY A 180 -27.28 5.07 7.84
N GLY A 181 -28.11 5.80 8.59
CA GLY A 181 -28.11 5.82 10.05
C GLY A 181 -29.49 6.09 10.63
N ILE A 182 -29.98 5.16 11.45
CA ILE A 182 -31.27 5.26 12.17
C ILE A 182 -31.05 4.77 13.60
N ILE A 183 -31.50 5.53 14.59
CA ILE A 183 -31.53 5.09 16.00
C ILE A 183 -32.92 5.27 16.58
N GLY A 184 -33.42 4.27 17.29
CA GLY A 184 -34.75 4.34 17.90
C GLY A 184 -35.08 3.15 18.77
N TYR A 185 -36.18 3.24 19.51
CA TYR A 185 -36.69 2.12 20.30
C TYR A 185 -37.22 1.01 19.39
N ALA A 186 -36.93 -0.25 19.72
CA ALA A 186 -37.22 -1.42 18.90
C ALA A 186 -38.69 -1.50 18.40
N PRO A 187 -39.73 -1.24 19.23
CA PRO A 187 -41.11 -1.29 18.75
C PRO A 187 -41.41 -0.25 17.66
N TYR A 188 -40.79 0.92 17.73
CA TYR A 188 -41.01 2.02 16.78
C TYR A 188 -40.27 1.79 15.47
N ILE A 189 -39.03 1.30 15.54
CA ILE A 189 -38.29 0.87 14.34
C ILE A 189 -39.05 -0.26 13.64
N ASN A 190 -39.57 -1.23 14.39
CA ASN A 190 -40.36 -2.33 13.82
C ASN A 190 -41.60 -1.83 13.08
N ARG A 191 -42.35 -0.87 13.63
CA ARG A 191 -43.52 -0.27 12.98
C ARG A 191 -43.16 0.37 11.64
N ILE A 192 -42.00 1.04 11.54
CA ILE A 192 -41.53 1.66 10.29
C ILE A 192 -41.18 0.58 9.27
N VAL A 193 -40.29 -0.36 9.61
CA VAL A 193 -39.79 -1.35 8.63
C VAL A 193 -40.84 -2.39 8.25
N SER A 194 -41.85 -2.61 9.10
CA SER A 194 -42.97 -3.50 8.79
C SER A 194 -43.79 -3.04 7.58
N GLU A 195 -43.82 -1.74 7.31
CA GLU A 195 -44.49 -1.16 6.13
C GLU A 195 -43.77 -1.47 4.81
N TRP A 196 -42.56 -2.02 4.85
CA TRP A 196 -41.84 -2.39 3.64
C TRP A 196 -42.59 -3.49 2.88
N ASN A 197 -43.05 -3.14 1.68
CA ASN A 197 -43.74 -3.98 0.71
C ASN A 197 -43.16 -3.84 -0.72
N LEU A 198 -41.93 -3.32 -0.82
CA LEU A 198 -41.21 -3.02 -2.07
C LEU A 198 -40.20 -4.12 -2.42
N HIS A 199 -39.58 -4.03 -3.60
CA HIS A 199 -38.59 -5.01 -4.10
C HIS A 199 -37.20 -4.76 -3.54
N ASP A 200 -36.34 -5.78 -3.54
CA ASP A 200 -34.97 -5.68 -3.01
C ASP A 200 -34.14 -4.56 -3.68
N ASN A 201 -34.41 -4.23 -4.95
CA ASN A 201 -33.74 -3.17 -5.71
C ASN A 201 -34.44 -1.80 -5.66
N ASP A 202 -35.55 -1.65 -4.93
CA ASP A 202 -36.17 -0.36 -4.68
C ASP A 202 -35.33 0.46 -3.67
N ASP A 203 -35.55 1.77 -3.65
CA ASP A 203 -34.73 2.71 -2.88
C ASP A 203 -35.09 2.74 -1.39
N ASP A 204 -34.12 2.41 -0.53
CA ASP A 204 -34.30 2.44 0.92
C ASP A 204 -34.49 3.87 1.45
N GLN A 205 -33.71 4.83 0.96
CA GLN A 205 -33.80 6.23 1.36
C GLN A 205 -35.14 6.87 1.00
N LEU A 206 -35.67 6.61 -0.19
CA LEU A 206 -36.98 7.09 -0.63
C LEU A 206 -38.11 6.50 0.22
N PHE A 207 -38.01 5.24 0.62
CA PHE A 207 -38.97 4.60 1.51
C PHE A 207 -39.04 5.33 2.87
N TYR A 208 -37.91 5.49 3.55
CA TYR A 208 -37.88 6.20 4.83
C TYR A 208 -38.26 7.67 4.68
N THR A 209 -37.86 8.32 3.59
CA THR A 209 -38.26 9.70 3.27
C THR A 209 -39.77 9.82 3.18
N LYS A 210 -40.45 8.92 2.47
CA LYS A 210 -41.92 8.95 2.33
C LYS A 210 -42.62 8.78 3.68
N ILE A 211 -42.12 7.90 4.55
CA ILE A 211 -42.65 7.70 5.90
C ILE A 211 -42.43 8.96 6.77
N TYR A 212 -41.24 9.57 6.72
CA TYR A 212 -40.92 10.77 7.50
C TYR A 212 -41.71 12.02 7.05
N LEU A 213 -42.03 12.10 5.75
CA LEU A 213 -42.77 13.23 5.18
C LEU A 213 -44.28 13.16 5.40
N ASP A 214 -44.81 12.00 5.82
CA ASP A 214 -46.20 11.87 6.29
C ASP A 214 -46.32 12.54 7.67
N PRO A 215 -47.04 13.67 7.81
CA PRO A 215 -47.13 14.40 9.07
C PRO A 215 -47.74 13.57 10.20
N LEU A 216 -48.75 12.76 9.90
CA LEU A 216 -49.45 11.94 10.88
C LEU A 216 -48.52 10.86 11.43
N LYS A 217 -47.77 10.19 10.54
CA LYS A 217 -46.79 9.18 10.96
C LYS A 217 -45.63 9.78 11.72
N ARG A 218 -45.11 10.94 11.27
CA ARG A 218 -44.02 11.64 11.97
C ARG A 218 -44.39 12.02 13.39
N GLU A 219 -45.61 12.49 13.61
CA GLU A 219 -46.12 12.79 14.94
C GLU A 219 -46.37 11.52 15.76
N THR A 220 -47.09 10.53 15.20
CA THR A 220 -47.46 9.29 15.89
C THR A 220 -46.24 8.45 16.31
N LEU A 221 -45.21 8.39 15.46
CA LEU A 221 -43.97 7.66 15.72
C LEU A 221 -42.89 8.54 16.39
N ASN A 222 -43.20 9.82 16.64
CA ASN A 222 -42.29 10.80 17.23
C ASN A 222 -40.88 10.77 16.60
N MET A 223 -40.82 10.99 15.28
CA MET A 223 -39.60 10.92 14.48
C MET A 223 -38.94 12.29 14.30
N THR A 224 -37.61 12.33 14.29
CA THR A 224 -36.81 13.53 13.98
C THR A 224 -35.57 13.22 13.15
N LEU A 225 -34.86 14.26 12.71
CA LEU A 225 -33.55 14.13 12.06
C LEU A 225 -32.45 14.74 12.93
N ASP A 226 -31.23 14.21 12.82
CA ASP A 226 -30.03 14.75 13.49
C ASP A 226 -29.49 16.01 12.80
N HIS A 227 -30.27 17.08 12.82
CA HIS A 227 -30.01 18.31 12.06
C HIS A 227 -28.63 18.93 12.33
N LYS A 228 -28.07 18.75 13.53
CA LYS A 228 -26.79 19.34 13.95
C LYS A 228 -25.66 18.32 14.08
N CYS A 229 -25.81 17.16 13.44
CA CYS A 229 -24.79 16.10 13.40
C CYS A 229 -24.26 15.74 14.80
N GLN A 230 -25.13 15.60 15.78
CA GLN A 230 -24.73 15.26 17.17
C GLN A 230 -24.31 13.79 17.29
N ILE A 231 -25.02 12.92 16.59
CA ILE A 231 -24.81 11.48 16.53
C ILE A 231 -24.20 11.10 15.19
N PHE A 232 -24.80 11.50 14.08
CA PHE A 232 -24.45 11.09 12.72
C PHE A 232 -23.79 12.22 11.93
N GLN A 233 -22.61 11.93 11.35
CA GLN A 233 -21.95 12.78 10.38
C GLN A 233 -21.92 12.09 9.02
N ASN A 234 -22.82 12.51 8.15
CA ASN A 234 -22.76 12.20 6.72
C ASN A 234 -21.73 13.11 6.05
N LEU A 235 -20.82 12.56 5.26
CA LEU A 235 -19.74 13.32 4.63
C LEU A 235 -20.13 13.93 3.28
N ASN A 236 -21.13 13.37 2.58
CA ASN A 236 -21.57 13.92 1.30
C ASN A 236 -22.06 15.37 1.44
N GLY A 237 -21.39 16.32 0.78
CA GLY A 237 -21.69 17.75 0.87
C GLY A 237 -21.42 18.38 2.24
N ALA A 238 -20.57 17.77 3.08
CA ALA A 238 -20.19 18.29 4.40
C ALA A 238 -18.72 18.02 4.77
N VAL A 239 -17.87 17.69 3.79
CA VAL A 239 -16.44 17.37 4.02
C VAL A 239 -15.67 18.57 4.58
N ASP A 240 -16.03 19.78 4.14
CA ASP A 240 -15.46 21.06 4.58
C ASP A 240 -15.89 21.48 6.00
N GLU A 241 -16.93 20.85 6.54
CA GLU A 241 -17.40 21.09 7.92
C GLU A 241 -16.67 20.22 8.96
N VAL A 242 -15.82 19.28 8.53
CA VAL A 242 -15.26 18.23 9.38
C VAL A 242 -13.75 18.41 9.58
N LEU A 243 -13.32 18.39 10.84
CA LEU A 243 -11.90 18.35 11.23
C LEU A 243 -11.61 17.17 12.15
N LEU A 244 -10.37 16.67 12.11
CA LEU A 244 -9.88 15.69 13.08
C LEU A 244 -9.45 16.39 14.37
N LYS A 245 -10.04 15.98 15.49
CA LYS A 245 -9.69 16.40 16.85
C LYS A 245 -8.83 15.32 17.50
N PHE A 246 -7.55 15.61 17.68
CA PHE A 246 -6.58 14.73 18.32
C PHE A 246 -6.65 14.90 19.85
N GLY A 247 -6.77 13.79 20.59
CA GLY A 247 -6.63 13.73 22.05
C GLY A 247 -5.49 12.79 22.46
N THR A 248 -5.21 12.70 23.76
CA THR A 248 -4.10 11.93 24.38
C THR A 248 -4.27 10.40 24.33
N GLY A 249 -4.88 9.87 23.27
CA GLY A 249 -5.13 8.43 23.11
C GLY A 249 -6.28 8.07 22.14
N ARG A 250 -6.93 9.06 21.51
CA ARG A 250 -7.97 8.83 20.49
C ARG A 250 -8.09 10.03 19.54
N VAL A 251 -8.52 9.76 18.31
CA VAL A 251 -8.87 10.77 17.31
C VAL A 251 -10.38 10.76 17.11
N ARG A 252 -11.00 11.94 17.08
CA ARG A 252 -12.44 12.10 16.79
C ARG A 252 -12.66 13.04 15.63
N VAL A 253 -13.82 12.93 15.00
CA VAL A 253 -14.33 13.94 14.08
C VAL A 253 -15.03 15.05 14.88
N ARG A 254 -14.74 16.32 14.55
CA ARG A 254 -15.49 17.49 15.01
C ARG A 254 -16.15 18.14 13.81
N ASN A 255 -17.46 18.36 13.88
CA ASN A 255 -18.13 19.24 12.93
C ASN A 255 -17.96 20.69 13.42
N THR A 256 -17.26 21.52 12.66
CA THR A 256 -16.96 22.91 13.04
C THR A 256 -18.14 23.85 12.84
N MET A 257 -19.09 23.49 11.98
CA MET A 257 -20.26 24.32 11.70
C MET A 257 -21.26 24.31 12.86
N TYR A 258 -21.46 23.15 13.50
CA TYR A 258 -22.40 22.98 14.60
C TYR A 258 -21.74 22.75 15.96
N ASP A 259 -20.41 22.82 16.00
CA ASP A 259 -19.57 22.48 17.14
C ASP A 259 -19.94 21.14 17.80
N SER A 260 -20.15 20.11 16.98
CA SER A 260 -20.53 18.78 17.45
C SER A 260 -19.35 17.81 17.38
N LEU A 261 -19.44 16.75 18.19
CA LEU A 261 -18.54 15.59 18.12
C LEU A 261 -19.35 14.36 17.72
N PRO A 262 -19.55 14.10 16.41
CA PRO A 262 -20.30 12.95 15.94
C PRO A 262 -19.77 11.62 16.51
N ILE A 263 -20.66 10.63 16.60
CA ILE A 263 -20.35 9.29 17.07
C ILE A 263 -20.25 8.31 15.91
N VAL A 264 -21.07 8.53 14.88
CA VAL A 264 -21.08 7.75 13.65
C VAL A 264 -20.60 8.66 12.52
N VAL A 265 -19.57 8.24 11.79
CA VAL A 265 -19.07 8.93 10.61
C VAL A 265 -19.38 8.06 9.40
N HIS A 266 -20.22 8.57 8.52
CA HIS A 266 -20.73 7.87 7.34
C HIS A 266 -20.19 8.53 6.08
N GLY A 267 -19.38 7.78 5.33
CA GLY A 267 -18.80 8.17 4.04
C GLY A 267 -19.78 8.09 2.88
N ASN A 268 -21.04 8.47 3.07
CA ASN A 268 -22.10 8.33 2.08
C ASN A 268 -21.79 9.03 0.74
N GLY A 269 -22.27 8.47 -0.36
CA GLY A 269 -22.09 9.03 -1.70
C GLY A 269 -20.66 8.95 -2.24
N LYS A 270 -20.29 9.86 -3.16
CA LYS A 270 -18.94 9.92 -3.76
C LYS A 270 -17.92 10.60 -2.84
N THR A 271 -17.71 10.07 -1.64
CA THR A 271 -16.67 10.59 -0.71
C THR A 271 -15.27 10.06 -1.01
N LYS A 272 -15.16 9.02 -1.85
CA LYS A 272 -13.88 8.56 -2.41
C LYS A 272 -13.50 9.46 -3.57
N LEU A 273 -12.41 10.20 -3.38
CA LEU A 273 -11.90 11.20 -4.31
C LEU A 273 -11.35 10.53 -5.57
N ALA A 274 -11.75 11.01 -6.75
CA ALA A 274 -11.19 10.51 -8.01
C ALA A 274 -9.82 11.13 -8.26
N VAL A 275 -8.86 10.30 -8.65
CA VAL A 275 -7.48 10.73 -8.92
C VAL A 275 -7.12 10.41 -10.37
N SER A 276 -6.65 11.42 -11.09
CA SER A 276 -6.03 11.25 -12.41
C SER A 276 -4.53 11.05 -12.22
N ASN A 277 -4.05 9.83 -12.41
CA ASN A 277 -2.65 9.45 -12.38
C ASN A 277 -2.05 9.62 -13.78
N SER A 278 -1.12 10.55 -13.92
CA SER A 278 -0.34 10.76 -15.16
C SER A 278 1.09 10.30 -14.98
N LEU A 279 1.49 9.33 -15.81
CA LEU A 279 2.79 8.71 -15.84
C LEU A 279 3.59 9.28 -17.01
N PHE A 280 4.83 9.68 -16.77
CA PHE A 280 5.70 10.28 -17.78
C PHE A 280 6.99 9.46 -17.96
N ILE A 281 7.19 8.93 -19.16
CA ILE A 281 8.38 8.16 -19.57
C ILE A 281 9.06 8.95 -20.68
N GLU A 282 9.92 9.88 -20.26
CA GLU A 282 10.48 10.90 -21.15
C GLU A 282 11.93 10.63 -21.58
N GLN A 283 12.51 9.54 -21.06
CA GLN A 283 13.86 9.06 -21.36
C GLN A 283 13.96 7.57 -21.01
N PRO A 284 14.93 6.84 -21.58
CA PRO A 284 15.15 5.43 -21.24
C PRO A 284 15.39 5.29 -19.74
N THR A 285 14.57 4.48 -19.09
CA THR A 285 14.52 4.35 -17.64
C THR A 285 14.66 2.89 -17.21
N PRO A 286 15.66 2.56 -16.37
CA PRO A 286 15.80 1.23 -15.80
C PRO A 286 14.57 0.76 -15.03
N PHE A 287 14.34 -0.55 -14.98
CA PHE A 287 13.30 -1.17 -14.15
C PHE A 287 11.88 -0.62 -14.38
N LEU A 288 11.57 -0.21 -15.61
CA LEU A 288 10.24 0.29 -15.95
C LEU A 288 9.11 -0.71 -15.65
N PRO A 289 9.27 -2.04 -15.89
CA PRO A 289 8.26 -3.02 -15.49
C PRO A 289 7.96 -2.99 -13.98
N GLU A 290 8.99 -2.84 -13.13
CA GLU A 290 8.84 -2.73 -11.68
C GLU A 290 8.14 -1.43 -11.28
N PHE A 291 8.45 -0.30 -11.94
CA PHE A 291 7.73 0.97 -11.78
C PHE A 291 6.23 0.80 -12.06
N LEU A 292 5.88 0.21 -13.21
CA LEU A 292 4.49 -0.01 -13.63
C LEU A 292 3.75 -0.95 -12.66
N HIS A 293 4.41 -2.03 -12.22
CA HIS A 293 3.84 -2.96 -11.24
C HIS A 293 3.57 -2.27 -9.89
N ARG A 294 4.47 -1.40 -9.42
CA ARG A 294 4.27 -0.67 -8.15
C ARG A 294 2.99 0.18 -8.17
N LEU A 295 2.61 0.75 -9.31
CA LEU A 295 1.37 1.51 -9.46
C LEU A 295 0.12 0.65 -9.25
N LEU A 296 0.15 -0.61 -9.70
CA LEU A 296 -0.91 -1.57 -9.42
C LEU A 296 -0.97 -1.91 -7.93
N THR A 297 0.16 -1.90 -7.23
CA THR A 297 0.19 -2.17 -5.78
C THR A 297 -0.13 -0.98 -4.89
N LEU A 298 -0.31 0.24 -5.43
CA LEU A 298 -0.73 1.40 -4.65
C LEU A 298 -2.03 1.09 -3.89
N ASP A 299 -2.06 1.36 -2.60
CA ASP A 299 -3.22 1.17 -1.73
C ASP A 299 -4.20 2.33 -1.95
N TYR A 300 -4.90 2.29 -3.09
CA TYR A 300 -5.97 3.21 -3.47
C TYR A 300 -6.99 2.47 -4.36
N PRO A 301 -8.31 2.73 -4.21
CA PRO A 301 -9.34 2.09 -5.02
C PRO A 301 -9.10 2.29 -6.53
N LYS A 302 -8.89 1.20 -7.27
CA LYS A 302 -8.48 1.25 -8.68
C LYS A 302 -9.57 1.79 -9.61
N ASP A 303 -10.84 1.58 -9.25
CA ASP A 303 -12.01 2.18 -9.92
C ASP A 303 -12.05 3.71 -9.81
N LYS A 304 -11.31 4.30 -8.86
CA LYS A 304 -11.18 5.75 -8.67
C LYS A 304 -9.90 6.34 -9.29
N LEU A 305 -9.10 5.50 -9.93
CA LEU A 305 -7.89 5.91 -10.62
C LEU A 305 -8.16 5.97 -12.13
N GLN A 306 -7.94 7.14 -12.71
CA GLN A 306 -7.82 7.32 -14.15
C GLN A 306 -6.33 7.33 -14.50
N VAL A 307 -5.91 6.52 -15.46
CA VAL A 307 -4.49 6.39 -15.82
C VAL A 307 -4.24 7.03 -17.19
N PHE A 308 -3.31 7.98 -17.22
CA PHE A 308 -2.74 8.55 -18.43
C PHE A 308 -1.26 8.21 -18.48
N VAL A 309 -0.78 7.66 -19.59
CA VAL A 309 0.63 7.33 -19.79
C VAL A 309 1.12 8.08 -21.02
N HIS A 310 2.17 8.86 -20.85
CA HIS A 310 2.96 9.37 -21.96
C HIS A 310 4.28 8.60 -22.03
N ASN A 311 4.57 8.02 -23.18
CA ASN A 311 5.83 7.38 -23.47
C ASN A 311 6.48 8.05 -24.68
N ASN A 312 7.65 8.66 -24.46
CA ASN A 312 8.46 9.26 -25.52
C ASN A 312 9.50 8.28 -26.10
N GLU A 313 9.67 7.11 -25.49
CA GLU A 313 10.75 6.18 -25.82
C GLU A 313 10.24 4.93 -26.55
N VAL A 314 10.68 4.75 -27.80
CA VAL A 314 10.37 3.56 -28.61
C VAL A 314 10.83 2.27 -27.89
N TYR A 315 11.96 2.34 -27.19
CA TYR A 315 12.47 1.24 -26.37
C TYR A 315 11.44 0.74 -25.33
N HIS A 316 10.59 1.62 -24.81
CA HIS A 316 9.61 1.28 -23.78
C HIS A 316 8.23 0.90 -24.29
N GLU A 317 7.96 0.95 -25.60
CA GLU A 317 6.66 0.58 -26.17
C GLU A 317 6.23 -0.84 -25.78
N LYS A 318 7.13 -1.82 -25.89
CA LYS A 318 6.84 -3.22 -25.52
C LYS A 318 6.46 -3.38 -24.04
N HIS A 319 7.14 -2.63 -23.16
CA HIS A 319 6.86 -2.65 -21.72
C HIS A 319 5.47 -2.08 -21.42
N ILE A 320 5.12 -0.98 -22.08
CA ILE A 320 3.81 -0.32 -21.90
C ILE A 320 2.68 -1.13 -22.51
N GLN A 321 2.90 -1.77 -23.66
CA GLN A 321 1.92 -2.66 -24.26
C GLN A 321 1.59 -3.82 -23.33
N THR A 322 2.61 -4.49 -22.78
CA THR A 322 2.42 -5.61 -21.83
C THR A 322 1.62 -5.14 -20.62
N PHE A 323 2.00 -4.01 -20.02
CA PHE A 323 1.28 -3.46 -18.87
C PHE A 323 -0.17 -3.06 -19.19
N TRP A 324 -0.42 -2.48 -20.36
CA TRP A 324 -1.76 -2.11 -20.79
C TRP A 324 -2.66 -3.33 -20.96
N GLU A 325 -2.16 -4.39 -21.60
CA GLU A 325 -2.91 -5.64 -21.79
C GLU A 325 -3.32 -6.27 -20.45
N GLU A 326 -2.44 -6.25 -19.45
CA GLU A 326 -2.68 -6.80 -18.13
C GLU A 326 -3.62 -5.92 -17.27
N SER A 327 -3.58 -4.60 -17.42
CA SER A 327 -4.18 -3.68 -16.45
C SER A 327 -5.34 -2.81 -16.95
N LYS A 328 -5.66 -2.81 -18.25
CA LYS A 328 -6.71 -1.95 -18.83
C LYS A 328 -8.08 -2.07 -18.16
N ASN A 329 -8.43 -3.24 -17.64
CA ASN A 329 -9.73 -3.51 -17.00
C ASN A 329 -9.72 -3.26 -15.48
N VAL A 330 -8.56 -2.91 -14.91
CA VAL A 330 -8.39 -2.69 -13.46
C VAL A 330 -8.72 -1.24 -13.08
N PHE A 331 -8.43 -0.29 -13.97
CA PHE A 331 -8.59 1.14 -13.75
C PHE A 331 -9.92 1.68 -14.31
N GLY A 332 -10.38 2.82 -13.79
CA GLY A 332 -11.62 3.46 -14.27
C GLY A 332 -11.50 3.99 -15.70
N SER A 333 -10.31 4.47 -16.08
CA SER A 333 -9.95 4.78 -17.47
C SER A 333 -8.46 4.58 -17.68
N PHE A 334 -8.06 4.27 -18.91
CA PHE A 334 -6.66 4.07 -19.28
C PHE A 334 -6.41 4.69 -20.66
N LYS A 335 -5.49 5.65 -20.75
CA LYS A 335 -5.08 6.30 -21.99
C LYS A 335 -3.56 6.25 -22.12
N VAL A 336 -3.08 5.81 -23.28
CA VAL A 336 -1.66 5.83 -23.66
C VAL A 336 -1.48 6.83 -24.79
N VAL A 337 -0.38 7.57 -24.74
CA VAL A 337 0.15 8.42 -25.81
C VAL A 337 1.59 7.97 -26.04
N GLY A 338 1.86 7.39 -27.21
CA GLY A 338 3.17 6.85 -27.54
C GLY A 338 4.07 7.85 -28.28
N PRO A 339 5.30 7.42 -28.63
CA PRO A 339 6.30 8.27 -29.28
C PRO A 339 5.86 8.78 -30.67
N GLU A 340 4.92 8.11 -31.31
CA GLU A 340 4.38 8.45 -32.64
C GLU A 340 3.69 9.82 -32.70
N GLU A 341 3.19 10.32 -31.57
CA GLU A 341 2.53 11.62 -31.47
C GLU A 341 3.54 12.79 -31.40
N ASN A 342 4.83 12.49 -31.22
CA ASN A 342 5.95 13.45 -31.24
C ASN A 342 5.71 14.70 -30.38
N LEU A 343 5.22 14.50 -29.15
CA LEU A 343 5.00 15.57 -28.18
C LEU A 343 6.28 15.87 -27.41
N SER A 344 6.56 17.15 -27.16
CA SER A 344 7.57 17.50 -26.18
C SER A 344 7.12 17.13 -24.76
N GLN A 345 8.07 16.92 -23.85
CA GLN A 345 7.79 16.63 -22.44
C GLN A 345 6.81 17.65 -21.81
N GLY A 346 6.96 18.94 -22.15
CA GLY A 346 6.07 19.99 -21.66
C GLY A 346 4.65 19.90 -22.23
N GLU A 347 4.50 19.56 -23.52
CA GLU A 347 3.19 19.37 -24.15
C GLU A 347 2.46 18.15 -23.59
N ALA A 348 3.17 17.05 -23.36
CA ALA A 348 2.65 15.85 -22.74
C ALA A 348 2.16 16.12 -21.30
N ARG A 349 2.96 16.81 -20.49
CA ARG A 349 2.57 17.20 -19.12
C ARG A 349 1.38 18.15 -19.10
N ASN A 350 1.36 19.13 -20.01
CA ASN A 350 0.19 19.99 -20.22
C ASN A 350 -1.06 19.15 -20.58
N MET A 351 -0.93 18.15 -21.46
CA MET A 351 -2.04 17.27 -21.83
C MET A 351 -2.56 16.47 -20.63
N GLY A 352 -1.68 15.80 -19.88
CA GLY A 352 -2.07 15.02 -18.70
C GLY A 352 -2.77 15.87 -17.64
N MET A 353 -2.22 17.06 -17.36
CA MET A 353 -2.83 18.00 -16.41
C MET A 353 -4.20 18.52 -16.89
N ASP A 354 -4.34 18.78 -18.19
CA ASP A 354 -5.56 19.32 -18.78
C ASP A 354 -6.71 18.31 -18.82
N LEU A 355 -6.41 17.00 -18.88
CA LEU A 355 -7.42 15.94 -18.72
C LEU A 355 -8.13 16.06 -17.36
N CYS A 356 -7.37 16.20 -16.28
CA CYS A 356 -7.95 16.41 -14.94
C CYS A 356 -8.60 17.80 -14.80
N ARG A 357 -8.03 18.85 -15.44
CA ARG A 357 -8.61 20.19 -15.42
C ARG A 357 -10.02 20.21 -16.03
N LYS A 358 -10.21 19.55 -17.17
CA LYS A 358 -11.48 19.51 -17.91
C LYS A 358 -12.51 18.57 -17.30
N ASP A 359 -12.05 17.51 -16.61
CA ASP A 359 -12.94 16.60 -15.91
C ASP A 359 -13.36 17.17 -14.55
N ALA A 360 -14.63 17.59 -14.45
CA ALA A 360 -15.21 18.07 -13.19
C ALA A 360 -15.25 17.01 -12.09
N THR A 361 -15.17 15.72 -12.45
CA THR A 361 -15.11 14.61 -11.50
C THR A 361 -13.69 14.34 -10.99
N CYS A 362 -12.64 14.89 -11.61
CA CYS A 362 -11.27 14.76 -11.14
C CYS A 362 -11.02 15.64 -9.89
N ASP A 363 -10.82 15.01 -8.74
CA ASP A 363 -10.56 15.69 -7.47
C ASP A 363 -9.07 16.01 -7.29
N TYR A 364 -8.19 15.11 -7.75
CA TYR A 364 -6.74 15.27 -7.67
C TYR A 364 -6.05 14.81 -8.96
N TYR A 365 -5.00 15.53 -9.34
CA TYR A 365 -4.06 15.19 -10.40
C TYR A 365 -2.76 14.71 -9.75
N PHE A 366 -2.37 13.47 -10.00
CA PHE A 366 -1.12 12.89 -9.51
C PHE A 366 -0.17 12.69 -10.70
N SER A 367 0.91 13.47 -10.72
CA SER A 367 1.98 13.35 -11.70
C SER A 367 3.09 12.49 -11.12
N ILE A 368 3.58 11.53 -11.91
CA ILE A 368 4.72 10.70 -11.53
C ILE A 368 5.58 10.36 -12.74
N ASP A 369 6.89 10.54 -12.59
CA ASP A 369 7.89 10.22 -13.59
C ASP A 369 8.41 8.79 -13.39
N SER A 370 8.83 8.17 -14.48
CA SER A 370 9.32 6.78 -14.50
C SER A 370 10.56 6.51 -13.63
N ASP A 371 11.31 7.55 -13.25
CA ASP A 371 12.48 7.42 -12.37
C ASP A 371 12.13 7.42 -10.87
N VAL A 372 10.84 7.41 -10.52
CA VAL A 372 10.34 7.40 -9.13
C VAL A 372 9.92 5.99 -8.70
N MET A 373 10.67 5.38 -7.79
CA MET A 373 10.36 4.08 -7.20
C MET A 373 9.65 4.24 -5.85
N LEU A 374 8.31 4.30 -5.88
CA LEU A 374 7.48 4.36 -4.68
C LEU A 374 7.47 3.01 -3.95
N THR A 375 8.08 2.98 -2.77
CA THR A 375 8.05 1.80 -1.87
C THR A 375 6.84 1.82 -0.95
N ASN A 376 6.31 3.00 -0.65
CA ASN A 376 5.16 3.15 0.22
C ASN A 376 3.84 3.12 -0.57
N ARG A 377 3.11 2.01 -0.44
CA ARG A 377 1.83 1.81 -1.11
C ARG A 377 0.76 2.84 -0.72
N GLN A 378 0.88 3.49 0.45
CA GLN A 378 -0.09 4.46 0.95
C GLN A 378 0.18 5.90 0.49
N THR A 379 1.17 6.13 -0.39
CA THR A 379 1.62 7.47 -0.82
C THR A 379 0.45 8.39 -1.20
N LEU A 380 -0.46 7.94 -2.06
CA LEU A 380 -1.61 8.75 -2.49
C LEU A 380 -2.50 9.20 -1.31
N LYS A 381 -2.89 8.26 -0.43
CA LYS A 381 -3.71 8.57 0.74
C LYS A 381 -3.02 9.58 1.64
N LEU A 382 -1.74 9.35 1.95
CA LEU A 382 -0.94 10.20 2.83
C LEU A 382 -0.79 11.63 2.27
N LEU A 383 -0.68 11.79 0.94
CA LEU A 383 -0.61 13.12 0.31
C LEU A 383 -1.98 13.83 0.32
N ILE A 384 -3.06 13.12 0.01
CA ILE A 384 -4.43 13.65 0.04
C ILE A 384 -4.80 14.13 1.45
N GLU A 385 -4.45 13.35 2.48
CA GLU A 385 -4.70 13.68 3.89
C GLU A 385 -4.03 14.99 4.35
N GLN A 386 -2.92 15.42 3.71
CA GLN A 386 -2.29 16.72 4.03
C GLN A 386 -3.11 17.91 3.51
N ASN A 387 -4.11 17.68 2.65
CA ASN A 387 -5.06 18.70 2.20
C ASN A 387 -4.41 19.98 1.61
N ARG A 388 -3.27 19.85 0.92
CA ARG A 388 -2.53 20.96 0.31
C ARG A 388 -2.93 21.18 -1.15
N LYS A 389 -2.68 22.39 -1.69
CA LYS A 389 -2.97 22.73 -3.09
C LYS A 389 -2.09 21.93 -4.04
N ILE A 390 -0.77 21.97 -3.81
CA ILE A 390 0.25 21.20 -4.50
C ILE A 390 1.14 20.56 -3.42
N ILE A 391 1.33 19.24 -3.46
CA ILE A 391 2.19 18.53 -2.51
C ILE A 391 2.89 17.33 -3.14
N GLY A 392 4.16 17.13 -2.83
CA GLY A 392 4.96 15.99 -3.27
C GLY A 392 5.50 15.17 -2.09
N PRO A 393 5.67 13.86 -2.26
CA PRO A 393 6.45 13.05 -1.33
C PRO A 393 7.94 13.31 -1.54
N LEU A 394 8.71 13.44 -0.46
CA LEU A 394 10.17 13.48 -0.57
C LEU A 394 10.70 12.12 -1.05
N VAL A 395 11.35 12.12 -2.21
CA VAL A 395 12.13 11.00 -2.74
C VAL A 395 13.56 11.43 -3.03
N THR A 396 14.50 10.56 -2.73
CA THR A 396 15.95 10.84 -2.79
C THR A 396 16.67 9.75 -3.57
N ARG A 397 17.76 10.11 -4.25
CA ARG A 397 18.64 9.11 -4.87
C ARG A 397 19.42 8.36 -3.80
N HIS A 398 19.47 7.03 -3.89
CA HIS A 398 20.08 6.20 -2.86
C HIS A 398 21.53 6.62 -2.56
N GLY A 399 21.86 6.76 -1.26
CA GLY A 399 23.19 7.16 -0.80
C GLY A 399 23.63 8.59 -1.15
N LYS A 400 22.76 9.42 -1.74
CA LYS A 400 23.06 10.77 -2.20
C LYS A 400 22.09 11.79 -1.59
N LEU A 401 22.45 13.08 -1.68
CA LEU A 401 21.57 14.18 -1.25
C LEU A 401 20.59 14.65 -2.34
N TRP A 402 20.80 14.25 -3.59
CA TRP A 402 19.94 14.61 -4.71
C TRP A 402 18.50 14.12 -4.47
N SER A 403 17.54 15.04 -4.57
CA SER A 403 16.13 14.82 -4.25
C SER A 403 15.22 15.56 -5.21
N ASN A 404 13.92 15.25 -5.18
CA ASN A 404 12.90 15.84 -6.04
C ASN A 404 12.41 17.24 -5.64
N PHE A 405 13.23 18.03 -4.93
CA PHE A 405 12.89 19.41 -4.55
C PHE A 405 14.14 20.26 -4.37
N TRP A 406 13.98 21.59 -4.49
CA TRP A 406 14.99 22.57 -4.08
C TRP A 406 14.48 23.38 -2.90
N GLY A 407 15.33 23.64 -1.92
CA GLY A 407 14.98 24.45 -0.74
C GLY A 407 15.11 25.96 -0.97
N ALA A 408 15.90 26.39 -1.95
CA ALA A 408 16.11 27.78 -2.29
C ALA A 408 16.33 27.96 -3.80
N LEU A 409 16.27 29.21 -4.27
CA LEU A 409 16.60 29.60 -5.64
C LEU A 409 17.75 30.61 -5.63
N SER A 410 18.58 30.58 -6.67
CA SER A 410 19.53 31.65 -6.97
C SER A 410 18.78 32.90 -7.46
N LEU A 411 19.50 34.02 -7.60
CA LEU A 411 18.94 35.26 -8.16
C LEU A 411 18.37 35.07 -9.58
N ASP A 412 18.95 34.15 -10.34
CA ASP A 412 18.52 33.82 -11.71
C ASP A 412 17.39 32.78 -11.75
N GLY A 413 16.87 32.35 -10.58
CA GLY A 413 15.77 31.38 -10.48
C GLY A 413 16.18 29.92 -10.63
N TYR A 414 17.47 29.61 -10.61
CA TYR A 414 18.02 28.25 -10.67
C TYR A 414 18.26 27.67 -9.27
N TYR A 415 18.76 26.44 -9.20
CA TYR A 415 19.04 25.73 -7.95
C TYR A 415 19.92 26.55 -6.99
N ALA A 416 19.46 26.66 -5.75
CA ALA A 416 20.29 26.99 -4.60
C ALA A 416 19.97 26.05 -3.44
N ARG A 417 20.98 25.74 -2.63
CA ARG A 417 20.82 24.92 -1.42
C ARG A 417 20.34 25.82 -0.27
N SER A 418 19.20 25.48 0.34
CA SER A 418 18.78 26.12 1.60
C SER A 418 19.57 25.60 2.80
N GLU A 419 19.60 26.38 3.87
CA GLU A 419 20.28 26.01 5.12
C GLU A 419 19.78 24.69 5.71
N ASP A 420 18.48 24.43 5.60
CA ASP A 420 17.79 23.25 6.14
C ASP A 420 17.68 22.08 5.16
N TYR A 421 18.19 22.21 3.93
CA TYR A 421 18.03 21.19 2.87
C TYR A 421 18.53 19.81 3.30
N VAL A 422 19.74 19.74 3.85
CA VAL A 422 20.36 18.47 4.26
C VAL A 422 19.59 17.84 5.42
N ASP A 423 19.10 18.65 6.36
CA ASP A 423 18.32 18.18 7.51
C ASP A 423 16.96 17.62 7.07
N ILE A 424 16.33 18.22 6.06
CA ILE A 424 15.07 17.73 5.47
C ILE A 424 15.31 16.42 4.71
N VAL A 425 16.33 16.38 3.83
CA VAL A 425 16.68 15.19 3.02
C VAL A 425 17.05 14.00 3.90
N GLN A 426 17.87 14.22 4.92
CA GLN A 426 18.29 13.18 5.88
C GLN A 426 17.24 12.90 6.96
N ARG A 427 16.05 13.55 6.90
CA ARG A 427 14.95 13.38 7.85
C ARG A 427 15.34 13.68 9.31
N LYS A 428 16.34 14.54 9.52
CA LYS A 428 16.64 15.13 10.84
C LYS A 428 15.56 16.11 11.27
N ARG A 429 14.98 16.81 10.30
CA ARG A 429 13.78 17.63 10.47
C ARG A 429 12.64 17.04 9.64
N VAL A 430 11.55 16.68 10.29
CA VAL A 430 10.42 15.98 9.66
C VAL A 430 9.17 16.86 9.70
N GLY A 431 8.49 17.03 8.56
CA GLY A 431 7.36 17.93 8.44
C GLY A 431 6.81 18.03 7.02
N VAL A 432 6.03 19.09 6.82
CA VAL A 432 5.52 19.52 5.51
C VAL A 432 6.08 20.91 5.24
N TRP A 433 6.88 21.04 4.20
CA TRP A 433 7.74 22.19 3.96
C TRP A 433 7.27 22.94 2.72
N ASN A 434 7.10 24.26 2.81
CA ASN A 434 6.85 25.09 1.64
C ASN A 434 8.16 25.25 0.87
N ILE A 435 8.15 24.98 -0.43
CA ILE A 435 9.36 24.89 -1.25
C ILE A 435 9.19 25.67 -2.56
N PRO A 436 10.28 26.24 -3.10
CA PRO A 436 10.24 26.97 -4.36
C PRO A 436 10.18 26.08 -5.59
N TYR A 437 10.67 24.83 -5.54
CA TYR A 437 10.74 23.94 -6.70
C TYR A 437 10.51 22.49 -6.30
N MET A 438 9.70 21.78 -7.11
CA MET A 438 9.48 20.34 -7.02
C MET A 438 9.52 19.70 -8.41
N ALA A 439 9.87 18.42 -8.47
CA ALA A 439 9.94 17.66 -9.72
C ALA A 439 9.54 16.19 -9.47
N HIS A 440 9.50 15.40 -10.54
CA HIS A 440 9.34 13.94 -10.57
C HIS A 440 8.00 13.38 -10.05
N VAL A 441 7.53 13.77 -8.87
CA VAL A 441 6.30 13.25 -8.27
C VAL A 441 5.59 14.28 -7.41
N TYR A 442 4.33 14.54 -7.73
CA TYR A 442 3.51 15.51 -7.02
C TYR A 442 2.01 15.31 -7.25
N LEU A 443 1.23 15.76 -6.28
CA LEU A 443 -0.22 15.74 -6.24
C LEU A 443 -0.75 17.18 -6.24
N ILE A 444 -1.66 17.48 -7.15
CA ILE A 444 -2.33 18.79 -7.29
C ILE A 444 -3.82 18.59 -7.13
N LYS A 445 -4.48 19.46 -6.36
CA LYS A 445 -5.95 19.49 -6.28
C LYS A 445 -6.56 19.89 -7.62
N GLY A 446 -7.51 19.11 -8.14
CA GLY A 446 -8.26 19.43 -9.35
C GLY A 446 -8.97 20.79 -9.28
N ALA A 447 -9.46 21.17 -8.10
CA ALA A 447 -10.04 22.49 -7.88
C ALA A 447 -9.04 23.64 -8.10
N VAL A 448 -7.77 23.43 -7.81
CA VAL A 448 -6.69 24.43 -8.05
C VAL A 448 -6.45 24.55 -9.55
N LEU A 449 -6.42 23.43 -10.29
CA LEU A 449 -6.33 23.44 -11.76
C LEU A 449 -7.48 24.19 -12.42
N ARG A 450 -8.69 24.12 -11.86
CA ARG A 450 -9.87 24.78 -12.42
C ARG A 450 -10.04 26.25 -12.01
N LYS A 451 -9.51 26.65 -10.84
CA LYS A 451 -9.74 28.00 -10.27
C LYS A 451 -8.53 28.91 -10.32
N GLU A 452 -7.34 28.37 -10.14
CA GLU A 452 -6.09 29.15 -9.99
C GLU A 452 -5.18 28.91 -11.21
N LEU A 453 -4.94 27.66 -11.57
CA LEU A 453 -4.09 27.26 -12.70
C LEU A 453 -4.92 26.95 -13.97
N LYS A 454 -5.65 27.96 -14.48
CA LYS A 454 -6.64 27.83 -15.57
C LYS A 454 -6.04 27.68 -16.96
N GLU A 455 -4.86 28.23 -17.19
CA GLU A 455 -4.25 28.25 -18.52
C GLU A 455 -3.87 26.83 -18.96
N ARG A 456 -3.83 26.59 -20.27
CA ARG A 456 -3.44 25.26 -20.75
C ARG A 456 -1.94 25.02 -20.59
N ASN A 457 -1.14 26.07 -20.77
CA ASN A 457 0.31 25.97 -20.84
C ASN A 457 0.99 26.41 -19.54
N TYR A 458 1.38 25.43 -18.73
CA TYR A 458 2.18 25.65 -17.52
C TYR A 458 3.56 25.02 -17.55
N PHE A 459 3.81 24.10 -18.49
CA PHE A 459 5.06 23.36 -18.61
C PHE A 459 5.95 23.81 -19.79
N VAL A 460 5.50 24.73 -20.64
CA VAL A 460 6.30 25.25 -21.76
C VAL A 460 6.55 26.73 -21.57
N LEU A 461 7.79 27.07 -21.19
CA LEU A 461 8.30 28.43 -21.11
C LEU A 461 9.72 28.46 -21.70
N GLU A 462 10.04 29.45 -22.54
CA GLU A 462 11.31 29.49 -23.26
C GLU A 462 12.52 29.30 -22.32
N LYS A 463 13.38 28.34 -22.69
CA LYS A 463 14.66 28.00 -22.04
C LYS A 463 14.59 27.36 -20.64
N LEU A 464 13.41 27.13 -20.08
CA LEU A 464 13.25 26.40 -18.83
C LEU A 464 12.87 24.94 -19.09
N ASP A 465 13.32 24.02 -18.24
CA ASP A 465 12.77 22.67 -18.23
C ASP A 465 11.30 22.70 -17.75
N PRO A 466 10.50 21.66 -18.10
CA PRO A 466 9.07 21.63 -17.80
C PRO A 466 8.72 21.81 -16.31
N ASP A 467 9.50 21.22 -15.41
CA ASP A 467 9.25 21.29 -13.97
C ASP A 467 9.59 22.68 -13.42
N MET A 468 10.68 23.29 -13.90
CA MET A 468 11.00 24.69 -13.60
C MET A 468 9.90 25.63 -14.08
N ALA A 469 9.36 25.41 -15.30
CA ALA A 469 8.27 26.19 -15.85
C ALA A 469 7.00 26.10 -14.98
N LEU A 470 6.59 24.88 -14.59
CA LEU A 470 5.44 24.67 -13.70
C LEU A 470 5.65 25.40 -12.37
N CYS A 471 6.80 25.17 -11.73
CA CYS A 471 7.10 25.73 -10.41
C CYS A 471 7.14 27.25 -10.46
N ARG A 472 7.71 27.84 -11.50
CA ARG A 472 7.73 29.30 -11.70
C ARG A 472 6.31 29.84 -11.83
N ASN A 473 5.51 29.26 -12.71
CA ASN A 473 4.13 29.70 -12.93
C ASN A 473 3.28 29.60 -11.65
N ALA A 474 3.44 28.52 -10.87
CA ALA A 474 2.77 28.36 -9.58
C ALA A 474 3.16 29.47 -8.58
N ARG A 475 4.46 29.82 -8.49
CA ARG A 475 4.94 30.91 -7.63
C ARG A 475 4.42 32.27 -8.06
N GLU A 476 4.41 32.58 -9.36
CA GLU A 476 3.87 33.84 -9.90
C GLU A 476 2.37 33.99 -9.61
N MET A 477 1.65 32.88 -9.51
CA MET A 477 0.22 32.86 -9.12
C MET A 477 -0.01 32.79 -7.60
N GLY A 478 1.05 32.82 -6.78
CA GLY A 478 0.94 32.74 -5.32
C GLY A 478 0.48 31.37 -4.80
N VAL A 479 0.61 30.32 -5.60
CA VAL A 479 0.25 28.95 -5.23
C VAL A 479 1.45 28.27 -4.58
N PHE A 480 1.36 28.03 -3.28
CA PHE A 480 2.42 27.31 -2.56
C PHE A 480 2.51 25.84 -2.94
N MET A 481 3.75 25.37 -3.06
CA MET A 481 4.11 23.98 -3.31
C MET A 481 4.73 23.41 -2.04
N PHE A 482 4.32 22.20 -1.67
CA PHE A 482 4.78 21.57 -0.44
C PHE A 482 5.52 20.26 -0.71
N ILE A 483 6.55 19.96 0.07
CA ILE A 483 7.15 18.62 0.15
C ILE A 483 6.91 18.04 1.54
N THR A 484 6.56 16.76 1.62
CA THR A 484 6.43 16.05 2.89
C THR A 484 7.49 14.97 3.02
N ASN A 485 8.19 14.96 4.16
CA ASN A 485 9.12 13.90 4.54
C ASN A 485 8.65 13.17 5.82
N ARG A 486 7.36 13.27 6.17
CA ARG A 486 6.76 12.62 7.34
C ARG A 486 6.80 11.10 7.32
N HIS A 487 6.88 10.51 6.13
CA HIS A 487 6.96 9.07 5.92
C HIS A 487 8.06 8.77 4.91
N ASP A 488 8.59 7.55 4.96
CA ASP A 488 9.36 7.03 3.83
C ASP A 488 8.42 6.70 2.69
N PHE A 489 8.68 7.26 1.52
CA PHE A 489 7.79 7.17 0.36
C PHE A 489 8.41 6.33 -0.77
N GLY A 490 9.73 6.38 -0.90
CA GLY A 490 10.43 5.80 -2.04
C GLY A 490 11.75 6.50 -2.32
N ARG A 491 12.25 6.27 -3.53
CA ARG A 491 13.57 6.74 -3.99
C ARG A 491 13.51 7.17 -5.45
N LEU A 492 14.54 7.91 -5.86
CA LEU A 492 14.83 8.19 -7.26
C LEU A 492 15.88 7.18 -7.74
N ILE A 493 15.63 6.55 -8.87
CA ILE A 493 16.66 5.82 -9.62
C ILE A 493 17.39 6.80 -10.54
N SER A 494 18.52 6.40 -11.11
CA SER A 494 19.15 7.18 -12.16
C SER A 494 19.10 6.55 -13.53
N THR A 495 18.94 7.46 -14.48
CA THR A 495 18.84 7.24 -15.92
C THR A 495 20.06 7.78 -16.68
N ALA A 496 20.96 8.52 -16.01
CA ALA A 496 22.02 9.32 -16.64
C ALA A 496 22.97 8.54 -17.58
N SER A 497 23.13 7.23 -17.37
CA SER A 497 24.00 6.37 -18.17
C SER A 497 23.32 5.04 -18.50
N TYR A 498 22.00 5.04 -18.68
CA TYR A 498 21.28 3.82 -19.03
C TYR A 498 21.52 3.46 -20.50
N ASN A 499 22.28 2.39 -20.72
CA ASN A 499 22.54 1.85 -22.05
C ASN A 499 21.39 0.90 -22.44
N THR A 500 20.81 1.11 -23.63
CA THR A 500 19.72 0.30 -24.17
C THR A 500 20.18 -0.70 -25.25
N SER A 501 21.49 -0.90 -25.43
CA SER A 501 22.06 -1.75 -26.49
C SER A 501 22.12 -3.25 -26.17
N HIS A 502 21.92 -3.64 -24.92
CA HIS A 502 21.93 -5.05 -24.50
C HIS A 502 20.54 -5.67 -24.66
N TYR A 503 20.48 -7.01 -24.67
CA TYR A 503 19.19 -7.69 -24.75
C TYR A 503 18.38 -7.48 -23.46
N ASN A 504 19.05 -7.59 -22.31
CA ASN A 504 18.52 -7.33 -20.97
C ASN A 504 19.33 -6.22 -20.26
N ASN A 505 19.04 -4.97 -20.60
CA ASN A 505 19.79 -3.78 -20.15
C ASN A 505 19.85 -3.58 -18.62
N ASP A 506 18.82 -3.97 -17.90
CA ASP A 506 18.77 -3.83 -16.44
C ASP A 506 19.85 -4.66 -15.72
N LEU A 507 20.38 -5.73 -16.34
CA LEU A 507 21.48 -6.52 -15.76
C LEU A 507 22.71 -5.66 -15.46
N TRP A 508 22.98 -4.63 -16.27
CA TRP A 508 24.12 -3.73 -16.10
C TRP A 508 23.91 -2.62 -15.05
N GLN A 509 22.75 -2.58 -14.38
CA GLN A 509 22.39 -1.49 -13.46
C GLN A 509 22.89 -1.67 -12.02
N ILE A 510 23.72 -2.69 -11.75
CA ILE A 510 24.20 -3.01 -10.40
C ILE A 510 24.95 -1.84 -9.73
N PHE A 511 25.64 -1.00 -10.51
CA PHE A 511 26.41 0.13 -9.97
C PHE A 511 25.57 1.40 -9.78
N GLU A 512 24.76 1.76 -10.78
CA GLU A 512 24.00 3.01 -10.76
C GLU A 512 22.78 2.92 -9.85
N ASN A 513 22.14 1.75 -9.81
CA ASN A 513 20.88 1.50 -9.12
C ASN A 513 20.94 0.19 -8.29
N PRO A 514 21.88 0.06 -7.32
CA PRO A 514 22.16 -1.20 -6.63
C PRO A 514 20.97 -1.75 -5.82
N VAL A 515 20.12 -0.87 -5.29
CA VAL A 515 18.95 -1.28 -4.48
C VAL A 515 17.90 -1.96 -5.35
N ASP A 516 17.57 -1.33 -6.47
CA ASP A 516 16.58 -1.83 -7.44
C ASP A 516 17.11 -3.08 -8.16
N TRP A 517 18.39 -3.07 -8.52
CA TRP A 517 19.07 -4.25 -9.07
C TRP A 517 19.01 -5.44 -8.10
N LYS A 518 19.29 -5.21 -6.81
CA LYS A 518 19.19 -6.25 -5.78
C LYS A 518 17.76 -6.77 -5.64
N GLU A 519 16.77 -5.89 -5.64
CA GLU A 519 15.35 -6.26 -5.51
C GLU A 519 14.89 -7.14 -6.69
N LYS A 520 15.37 -6.87 -7.90
CA LYS A 520 15.06 -7.64 -9.12
C LYS A 520 15.84 -8.95 -9.22
N TYR A 521 17.16 -8.91 -8.96
CA TYR A 521 18.07 -9.98 -9.38
C TYR A 521 18.62 -10.85 -8.26
N ILE A 522 18.55 -10.43 -7.00
CA ILE A 522 18.99 -11.25 -5.88
C ILE A 522 17.82 -12.05 -5.33
N HIS A 523 18.09 -13.31 -5.00
CA HIS A 523 17.09 -14.21 -4.46
C HIS A 523 16.47 -13.63 -3.18
N GLN A 524 15.14 -13.63 -3.07
CA GLN A 524 14.41 -13.03 -1.94
C GLN A 524 14.87 -13.55 -0.57
N ASN A 525 15.18 -14.86 -0.49
CA ASN A 525 15.69 -15.51 0.73
C ASN A 525 17.21 -15.37 0.96
N TYR A 526 17.97 -14.66 0.12
CA TYR A 526 19.42 -14.50 0.29
C TYR A 526 19.78 -13.96 1.69
N THR A 527 19.05 -12.97 2.19
CA THR A 527 19.30 -12.39 3.53
C THR A 527 19.06 -13.37 4.68
N GLN A 528 18.30 -14.45 4.45
CA GLN A 528 18.03 -15.48 5.45
C GLN A 528 19.26 -16.35 5.74
N ILE A 529 20.25 -16.37 4.84
CA ILE A 529 21.55 -17.03 5.06
C ILE A 529 22.22 -16.48 6.33
N PHE A 530 22.19 -15.16 6.50
CA PHE A 530 22.88 -14.48 7.60
C PHE A 530 22.06 -14.44 8.89
N THR A 531 20.72 -14.45 8.79
CA THR A 531 19.82 -14.28 9.94
C THR A 531 19.28 -15.60 10.51
N HIS A 532 18.89 -16.54 9.65
CA HIS A 532 18.24 -17.82 10.02
C HIS A 532 19.11 -19.04 9.69
N ASN A 533 20.37 -18.80 9.28
CA ASN A 533 21.29 -19.83 8.83
C ASN A 533 20.73 -20.70 7.69
N TYR A 534 20.00 -20.07 6.75
CA TYR A 534 19.40 -20.70 5.59
C TYR A 534 20.46 -21.08 4.54
N LEU A 535 21.30 -22.06 4.87
CA LEU A 535 22.34 -22.63 4.03
C LEU A 535 22.39 -24.15 4.24
N GLU A 536 22.73 -24.89 3.21
CA GLU A 536 22.87 -26.35 3.27
C GLU A 536 24.31 -26.78 3.01
N GLN A 537 24.69 -27.96 3.49
CA GLN A 537 25.99 -28.55 3.23
C GLN A 537 25.81 -29.98 2.68
N PRO A 538 25.41 -30.14 1.40
CA PRO A 538 25.09 -31.45 0.83
C PRO A 538 26.27 -32.42 0.79
N CYS A 539 27.51 -31.92 0.69
CA CYS A 539 28.74 -32.71 0.77
C CYS A 539 29.73 -32.04 1.73
N PRO A 540 30.72 -32.78 2.29
CA PRO A 540 31.75 -32.18 3.14
C PRO A 540 32.42 -30.96 2.46
N ASP A 541 32.45 -29.83 3.16
CA ASP A 541 32.94 -28.53 2.67
C ASP A 541 32.36 -28.03 1.34
N VAL A 542 31.17 -28.51 0.96
CA VAL A 542 30.38 -28.00 -0.16
C VAL A 542 29.12 -27.34 0.40
N TYR A 543 29.08 -26.01 0.35
CA TYR A 543 27.97 -25.20 0.87
C TYR A 543 27.03 -24.80 -0.25
N TRP A 544 25.72 -24.81 0.00
CA TRP A 544 24.69 -24.58 -1.00
C TRP A 544 23.66 -23.57 -0.50
N PHE A 545 23.45 -22.49 -1.25
CA PHE A 545 22.65 -21.35 -0.80
C PHE A 545 21.97 -20.61 -1.97
N PRO A 546 20.82 -19.95 -1.73
CA PRO A 546 20.16 -19.15 -2.76
C PRO A 546 20.90 -17.83 -2.99
N VAL A 547 21.07 -17.39 -4.24
CA VAL A 547 21.76 -16.12 -4.54
C VAL A 547 21.11 -15.31 -5.66
N LEU A 548 20.74 -15.92 -6.77
CA LEU A 548 20.09 -15.23 -7.90
C LEU A 548 18.57 -15.48 -7.88
N SER A 549 17.79 -14.48 -8.29
CA SER A 549 16.36 -14.67 -8.58
C SER A 549 16.19 -15.49 -9.85
N GLU A 550 15.02 -16.09 -10.06
CA GLU A 550 14.73 -16.79 -11.31
C GLU A 550 14.85 -15.86 -12.51
N LYS A 551 14.40 -14.61 -12.37
CA LYS A 551 14.48 -13.57 -13.40
C LYS A 551 15.92 -13.25 -13.79
N ALA A 552 16.84 -13.18 -12.82
CA ALA A 552 18.27 -13.01 -13.10
C ALA A 552 18.81 -14.17 -13.93
N CYS A 553 18.43 -15.40 -13.57
CA CYS A 553 18.89 -16.58 -14.27
C CYS A 553 18.39 -16.61 -15.72
N ASP A 554 17.12 -16.29 -15.94
CA ASP A 554 16.51 -16.23 -17.28
C ASP A 554 17.17 -15.15 -18.13
N GLU A 555 17.29 -13.92 -17.60
CA GLU A 555 17.86 -12.82 -18.37
C GLU A 555 19.35 -13.03 -18.69
N ILE A 556 20.13 -13.67 -17.81
CA ILE A 556 21.52 -14.07 -18.09
C ILE A 556 21.57 -15.11 -19.22
N VAL A 557 20.72 -16.13 -19.18
CA VAL A 557 20.69 -17.17 -20.23
C VAL A 557 20.29 -16.56 -21.57
N GLU A 558 19.26 -15.70 -21.59
CA GLU A 558 18.82 -14.98 -22.78
C GLU A 558 19.94 -14.14 -23.40
N GLU A 559 20.72 -13.41 -22.58
CA GLU A 559 21.85 -12.61 -23.06
C GLU A 559 22.96 -13.49 -23.66
N MET A 560 23.26 -14.63 -23.03
CA MET A 560 24.26 -15.58 -23.54
C MET A 560 23.82 -16.23 -24.86
N GLU A 561 22.56 -16.65 -24.97
CA GLU A 561 22.00 -17.18 -26.20
C GLU A 561 21.91 -16.12 -27.30
N HIS A 562 21.61 -14.86 -26.96
CA HIS A 562 21.60 -13.74 -27.90
C HIS A 562 22.99 -13.48 -28.48
N TYR A 563 24.05 -13.56 -27.66
CA TYR A 563 25.43 -13.49 -28.14
C TYR A 563 25.79 -14.68 -29.04
N GLY A 564 25.32 -15.88 -28.68
CA GLY A 564 25.28 -17.08 -29.52
C GLY A 564 26.64 -17.71 -29.88
N SER A 565 27.76 -17.04 -29.61
CA SER A 565 29.10 -17.52 -29.95
C SER A 565 29.66 -18.40 -28.83
N TRP A 566 29.24 -19.66 -28.77
CA TRP A 566 29.68 -20.66 -27.78
C TRP A 566 30.97 -21.39 -28.20
N SER A 567 31.89 -21.67 -27.27
CA SER A 567 33.26 -22.18 -27.53
C SER A 567 33.32 -23.52 -28.28
N GLY A 568 32.33 -24.39 -28.05
CA GLY A 568 32.28 -25.76 -28.52
C GLY A 568 33.16 -26.77 -27.79
N GLY A 569 33.66 -26.44 -26.60
CA GLY A 569 34.36 -27.40 -25.73
C GLY A 569 35.71 -27.87 -26.31
N LYS A 570 36.40 -27.00 -27.06
CA LYS A 570 37.72 -27.30 -27.64
C LYS A 570 38.85 -26.76 -26.76
N HIS A 571 39.95 -27.48 -26.70
CA HIS A 571 41.14 -27.09 -25.91
C HIS A 571 41.78 -25.77 -26.36
N GLU A 572 41.70 -25.44 -27.65
CA GLU A 572 42.18 -24.15 -28.16
C GLU A 572 41.01 -23.19 -28.29
N ASP A 573 41.02 -22.12 -27.50
CA ASP A 573 40.06 -21.04 -27.60
C ASP A 573 40.79 -19.69 -27.75
N LYS A 574 40.75 -19.15 -28.97
CA LYS A 574 41.40 -17.88 -29.32
C LYS A 574 40.71 -16.66 -28.69
N ARG A 575 39.55 -16.83 -28.06
CA ARG A 575 38.73 -15.77 -27.46
C ARG A 575 39.14 -15.50 -26.01
N ILE A 576 39.87 -16.41 -25.38
CA ILE A 576 40.39 -16.26 -24.00
C ILE A 576 41.87 -15.86 -23.99
N SER A 577 42.28 -15.14 -22.95
CA SER A 577 43.67 -14.70 -22.79
C SER A 577 44.57 -15.90 -22.45
N GLY A 578 45.41 -16.31 -23.39
CA GLY A 578 46.31 -17.48 -23.27
C GLY A 578 46.02 -18.59 -24.28
N GLY A 579 44.85 -18.60 -24.93
CA GLY A 579 44.57 -19.44 -26.10
C GLY A 579 44.35 -20.94 -25.83
N TYR A 580 44.50 -21.41 -24.59
CA TYR A 580 44.46 -22.83 -24.25
C TYR A 580 43.74 -23.10 -22.92
N GLU A 581 42.76 -24.01 -22.95
CA GLU A 581 42.00 -24.44 -21.79
C GLU A 581 42.32 -25.90 -21.43
N THR A 582 42.76 -26.12 -20.19
CA THR A 582 43.17 -27.45 -19.72
C THR A 582 41.99 -28.43 -19.63
N VAL A 583 40.79 -27.92 -19.39
CA VAL A 583 39.56 -28.69 -19.27
C VAL A 583 38.44 -27.93 -19.99
N PRO A 584 38.24 -28.15 -21.30
CA PRO A 584 37.42 -27.27 -22.10
C PRO A 584 35.93 -27.47 -21.86
N THR A 585 35.18 -26.38 -21.81
CA THR A 585 33.72 -26.34 -21.70
C THR A 585 33.08 -25.56 -22.83
N ASP A 586 31.87 -25.93 -23.25
CA ASP A 586 31.08 -25.14 -24.22
C ASP A 586 30.50 -23.91 -23.51
N ASP A 587 31.22 -22.79 -23.61
CA ASP A 587 30.98 -21.63 -22.75
C ASP A 587 31.11 -20.28 -23.46
N ILE A 588 30.64 -19.27 -22.71
CA ILE A 588 30.81 -17.85 -22.98
C ILE A 588 31.30 -17.17 -21.69
N HIS A 589 32.42 -16.46 -21.78
CA HIS A 589 32.96 -15.67 -20.69
C HIS A 589 32.22 -14.34 -20.53
N MET A 590 32.04 -13.89 -19.29
CA MET A 590 31.40 -12.59 -18.98
C MET A 590 32.10 -11.41 -19.69
N LYS A 591 33.42 -11.50 -19.89
CA LYS A 591 34.21 -10.49 -20.62
C LYS A 591 33.83 -10.38 -22.09
N GLN A 592 33.37 -11.47 -22.73
CA GLN A 592 33.00 -11.47 -24.14
C GLN A 592 31.71 -10.68 -24.41
N ILE A 593 30.82 -10.61 -23.42
CA ILE A 593 29.59 -9.82 -23.47
C ILE A 593 29.71 -8.48 -22.73
N GLY A 594 30.89 -8.13 -22.22
CA GLY A 594 31.12 -6.89 -21.47
C GLY A 594 30.39 -6.82 -20.12
N PHE A 595 30.20 -7.97 -19.46
CA PHE A 595 29.53 -8.10 -18.15
C PHE A 595 30.50 -8.46 -17.01
N ASP A 596 31.82 -8.42 -17.26
CA ASP A 596 32.84 -8.86 -16.31
C ASP A 596 32.92 -7.95 -15.07
N LYS A 597 32.74 -6.64 -15.22
CA LYS A 597 32.82 -5.68 -14.11
C LYS A 597 31.63 -5.85 -13.17
N GLU A 598 30.44 -5.96 -13.73
CA GLU A 598 29.18 -6.17 -13.05
C GLU A 598 29.20 -7.49 -12.30
N TRP A 599 29.65 -8.56 -12.96
CA TRP A 599 29.77 -9.89 -12.34
C TRP A 599 30.80 -9.92 -11.19
N LEU A 600 31.95 -9.26 -11.36
CA LEU A 600 32.93 -9.12 -10.27
C LEU A 600 32.38 -8.32 -9.09
N HIS A 601 31.57 -7.28 -9.35
CA HIS A 601 30.90 -6.56 -8.28
C HIS A 601 29.86 -7.45 -7.58
N PHE A 602 29.08 -8.24 -8.33
CA PHE A 602 28.20 -9.25 -7.76
C PHE A 602 28.93 -10.24 -6.84
N ILE A 603 30.11 -10.74 -7.24
CA ILE A 603 30.93 -11.64 -6.40
C ILE A 603 31.35 -10.94 -5.10
N ARG A 604 31.78 -9.68 -5.19
CA ARG A 604 32.20 -8.90 -4.01
C ARG A 604 31.05 -8.64 -3.04
N GLU A 605 29.90 -8.24 -3.56
CA GLU A 605 28.76 -7.84 -2.73
C GLU A 605 27.96 -9.04 -2.18
N PHE A 606 27.83 -10.12 -2.95
CA PHE A 606 26.89 -11.20 -2.62
C PHE A 606 27.56 -12.55 -2.31
N ILE A 607 28.73 -12.84 -2.88
CA ILE A 607 29.42 -14.13 -2.66
C ILE A 607 30.41 -14.03 -1.50
N SER A 608 31.23 -12.97 -1.50
CA SER A 608 32.28 -12.77 -0.49
C SER A 608 31.77 -12.78 0.96
N PRO A 609 30.60 -12.17 1.29
CA PRO A 609 30.05 -12.26 2.64
C PRO A 609 29.62 -13.69 3.03
N VAL A 610 29.15 -14.50 2.08
CA VAL A 610 28.80 -15.91 2.34
C VAL A 610 30.06 -16.72 2.59
N THR A 611 31.13 -16.52 1.81
CA THR A 611 32.43 -17.17 2.02
C THR A 611 32.97 -16.89 3.42
N LEU A 612 32.93 -15.63 3.87
CA LEU A 612 33.35 -15.24 5.23
C LEU A 612 32.56 -15.95 6.34
N LYS A 613 31.28 -16.22 6.09
CA LYS A 613 30.40 -16.93 7.03
C LYS A 613 30.73 -18.43 7.10
N VAL A 614 30.93 -19.08 5.96
CA VAL A 614 31.08 -20.55 5.90
C VAL A 614 32.51 -21.03 6.09
N PHE A 615 33.51 -20.20 5.72
CA PHE A 615 34.93 -20.47 5.94
C PHE A 615 35.51 -19.46 6.92
N SER A 616 35.22 -19.67 8.21
CA SER A 616 35.70 -18.80 9.28
C SER A 616 37.23 -18.64 9.24
N GLY A 617 37.69 -17.38 9.19
CA GLY A 617 39.11 -17.03 9.11
C GLY A 617 39.66 -16.86 7.68
N TYR A 618 38.87 -17.15 6.64
CA TYR A 618 39.24 -16.88 5.26
C TYR A 618 38.64 -15.56 4.77
N TYR A 619 39.49 -14.65 4.28
CA TYR A 619 39.09 -13.34 3.76
C TYR A 619 39.35 -13.25 2.26
N THR A 620 38.30 -13.04 1.49
CA THR A 620 38.37 -12.88 0.03
C THR A 620 38.14 -11.43 -0.38
N LYS A 621 38.80 -11.00 -1.46
CA LYS A 621 38.50 -9.73 -2.16
C LYS A 621 37.57 -9.93 -3.35
N GLY A 622 37.05 -11.14 -3.55
CA GLY A 622 36.18 -11.50 -4.66
C GLY A 622 36.85 -11.32 -6.02
N TYR A 623 38.12 -11.71 -6.15
CA TYR A 623 38.84 -11.62 -7.41
C TYR A 623 38.67 -12.90 -8.21
N ALA A 624 38.20 -12.80 -9.46
CA ALA A 624 38.02 -13.96 -10.32
C ALA A 624 38.42 -13.64 -11.76
N LEU A 625 39.37 -14.38 -12.29
CA LEU A 625 39.82 -14.24 -13.69
C LEU A 625 38.91 -14.98 -14.67
N MET A 626 38.35 -16.11 -14.23
CA MET A 626 37.53 -16.98 -15.06
C MET A 626 36.09 -16.92 -14.55
N ASN A 627 35.26 -16.16 -15.25
CA ASN A 627 33.81 -16.04 -15.02
C ASN A 627 33.10 -16.34 -16.34
N PHE A 628 32.30 -17.38 -16.38
CA PHE A 628 31.72 -17.89 -17.61
C PHE A 628 30.42 -18.64 -17.35
N VAL A 629 29.58 -18.72 -18.38
CA VAL A 629 28.39 -19.56 -18.40
C VAL A 629 28.68 -20.77 -19.28
N VAL A 630 28.42 -21.97 -18.75
CA VAL A 630 28.58 -23.23 -19.47
C VAL A 630 27.21 -23.72 -19.93
N LYS A 631 27.18 -24.25 -21.15
CA LYS A 631 26.04 -24.91 -21.78
C LYS A 631 26.34 -26.39 -21.95
N TYR A 632 25.56 -27.25 -21.30
CA TYR A 632 25.61 -28.69 -21.53
C TYR A 632 24.41 -29.15 -22.35
N THR A 633 24.68 -29.86 -23.45
CA THR A 633 23.68 -30.52 -24.29
C THR A 633 24.12 -31.96 -24.59
N PRO A 634 23.17 -32.92 -24.75
CA PRO A 634 23.51 -34.30 -25.09
C PRO A 634 24.34 -34.44 -26.37
N GLU A 635 24.13 -33.55 -27.35
CA GLU A 635 24.69 -33.67 -28.70
C GLU A 635 26.09 -33.06 -28.83
N ARG A 636 26.46 -32.08 -27.99
CA ARG A 636 27.72 -31.32 -28.13
C ARG A 636 28.68 -31.59 -26.99
N GLN A 637 28.29 -31.22 -25.77
CA GLN A 637 29.05 -31.51 -24.57
C GLN A 637 28.10 -31.85 -23.42
N ALA A 638 27.94 -33.15 -23.16
CA ALA A 638 26.96 -33.63 -22.18
C ALA A 638 27.50 -33.63 -20.74
N TYR A 639 28.82 -33.78 -20.56
CA TYR A 639 29.46 -33.99 -19.26
C TYR A 639 30.82 -33.27 -19.18
N LEU A 640 31.39 -33.23 -17.98
CA LEU A 640 32.73 -32.71 -17.74
C LEU A 640 33.55 -33.73 -16.94
N ARG A 641 34.69 -34.14 -17.49
CA ARG A 641 35.57 -35.15 -16.89
C ARG A 641 36.07 -34.74 -15.49
N PRO A 642 36.49 -35.69 -14.63
CA PRO A 642 37.06 -35.36 -13.32
C PRO A 642 38.23 -34.38 -13.41
N HIS A 643 38.19 -33.30 -12.63
CA HIS A 643 39.22 -32.26 -12.61
C HIS A 643 39.25 -31.47 -11.28
N HIS A 644 40.29 -30.64 -11.16
CA HIS A 644 40.39 -29.59 -10.16
C HIS A 644 40.28 -28.23 -10.83
N ASP A 645 39.72 -27.27 -10.12
CA ASP A 645 39.64 -25.89 -10.59
C ASP A 645 40.92 -25.15 -10.25
N SER A 646 41.31 -24.21 -11.12
CA SER A 646 42.39 -23.28 -10.80
C SER A 646 41.86 -22.10 -9.97
N SER A 647 41.32 -22.41 -8.78
CA SER A 647 40.75 -21.47 -7.82
C SER A 647 41.12 -21.86 -6.38
N THR A 648 41.06 -20.90 -5.45
CA THR A 648 41.00 -21.27 -4.03
C THR A 648 39.64 -21.89 -3.72
N PHE A 649 38.57 -21.24 -4.18
CA PHE A 649 37.21 -21.78 -4.14
C PHE A 649 36.45 -21.44 -5.42
N THR A 650 35.50 -22.30 -5.77
CA THR A 650 34.64 -22.17 -6.93
C THR A 650 33.21 -21.97 -6.47
N ILE A 651 32.48 -21.10 -7.19
CA ILE A 651 31.02 -21.07 -7.15
C ILE A 651 30.44 -21.61 -8.44
N ASN A 652 29.32 -22.32 -8.32
CA ASN A 652 28.58 -22.87 -9.44
C ASN A 652 27.09 -22.61 -9.20
N ILE A 653 26.50 -21.76 -10.04
CA ILE A 653 25.11 -21.30 -9.94
C ILE A 653 24.29 -21.97 -11.03
N ALA A 654 23.20 -22.64 -10.65
CA ALA A 654 22.28 -23.20 -11.64
C ALA A 654 21.38 -22.11 -12.21
N LEU A 655 21.34 -22.00 -13.55
CA LEU A 655 20.58 -20.95 -14.24
C LEU A 655 19.23 -21.43 -14.78
N ASN A 656 18.98 -22.73 -14.82
CA ASN A 656 17.71 -23.29 -15.27
C ASN A 656 17.30 -24.54 -14.48
N ASN A 657 16.09 -25.02 -14.70
CA ASN A 657 15.44 -26.00 -13.85
C ASN A 657 15.71 -27.44 -14.32
N LYS A 658 16.21 -28.27 -13.40
CA LYS A 658 16.22 -29.73 -13.61
C LYS A 658 14.79 -30.25 -13.65
N GLY A 659 14.48 -31.12 -14.61
CA GLY A 659 13.16 -31.71 -14.79
C GLY A 659 12.38 -31.06 -15.93
N SER A 660 12.25 -29.73 -15.94
CA SER A 660 11.57 -29.02 -17.03
C SER A 660 12.50 -28.72 -18.21
N ASP A 661 13.71 -28.24 -17.94
CA ASP A 661 14.59 -27.69 -18.99
C ASP A 661 15.69 -28.69 -19.40
N PHE A 662 16.07 -29.58 -18.48
CA PHE A 662 17.02 -30.67 -18.73
C PHE A 662 16.80 -31.89 -17.82
N GLN A 663 17.34 -33.04 -18.23
CA GLN A 663 17.38 -34.29 -17.47
C GLN A 663 18.82 -34.75 -17.24
N GLY A 664 19.05 -35.53 -16.19
CA GLY A 664 20.40 -35.91 -15.75
C GLY A 664 21.13 -34.72 -15.12
N GLY A 665 22.44 -34.64 -15.33
CA GLY A 665 23.28 -33.56 -14.83
C GLY A 665 23.56 -33.63 -13.32
N GLY A 666 24.19 -32.59 -12.81
CA GLY A 666 24.68 -32.49 -11.43
C GLY A 666 26.19 -32.31 -11.35
N CYS A 667 26.72 -32.48 -10.15
CA CYS A 667 28.16 -32.45 -9.87
C CYS A 667 28.49 -33.56 -8.86
N ARG A 668 29.52 -34.36 -9.11
CA ARG A 668 29.98 -35.42 -8.20
C ARG A 668 31.37 -35.11 -7.69
N PHE A 669 31.55 -35.21 -6.37
CA PHE A 669 32.81 -35.06 -5.67
C PHE A 669 33.39 -36.43 -5.32
N HIS A 670 34.45 -36.83 -6.02
CA HIS A 670 34.98 -38.20 -5.99
C HIS A 670 35.51 -38.61 -4.62
N ARG A 671 36.26 -37.73 -3.94
CA ARG A 671 36.85 -38.02 -2.63
C ARG A 671 35.81 -38.34 -1.54
N TYR A 672 34.58 -37.85 -1.70
CA TYR A 672 33.51 -38.01 -0.72
C TYR A 672 32.41 -38.96 -1.19
N ASN A 673 32.51 -39.50 -2.41
CA ASN A 673 31.43 -40.23 -3.08
C ASN A 673 30.06 -39.54 -2.91
N CYS A 674 30.05 -38.22 -3.08
CA CYS A 674 28.88 -37.38 -2.83
C CYS A 674 28.52 -36.63 -4.12
N SER A 675 27.22 -36.52 -4.40
CA SER A 675 26.72 -35.90 -5.63
C SER A 675 25.63 -34.88 -5.31
N ILE A 676 25.69 -33.74 -5.99
CA ILE A 676 24.59 -32.78 -6.09
C ILE A 676 23.86 -33.08 -7.40
N GLU A 677 22.83 -33.91 -7.33
CA GLU A 677 22.10 -34.36 -8.51
C GLU A 677 20.97 -33.40 -8.91
N SER A 678 20.35 -32.72 -7.95
CA SER A 678 19.16 -31.89 -8.20
C SER A 678 19.44 -30.40 -7.93
N PRO A 679 20.26 -29.74 -8.77
CA PRO A 679 20.52 -28.31 -8.62
C PRO A 679 19.22 -27.50 -8.75
N ARG A 680 19.11 -26.45 -7.93
CA ARG A 680 17.97 -25.55 -7.82
C ARG A 680 18.29 -24.27 -8.56
N LYS A 681 17.42 -23.82 -9.46
CA LYS A 681 17.61 -22.55 -10.19
C LYS A 681 17.83 -21.40 -9.22
N GLY A 682 18.83 -20.56 -9.50
CA GLY A 682 19.22 -19.42 -8.65
C GLY A 682 20.02 -19.78 -7.41
N TRP A 683 20.26 -21.07 -7.12
CA TRP A 683 21.12 -21.50 -6.03
C TRP A 683 22.55 -21.72 -6.48
N SER A 684 23.49 -21.31 -5.64
CA SER A 684 24.92 -21.50 -5.82
C SER A 684 25.45 -22.52 -4.85
N PHE A 685 26.19 -23.52 -5.35
CA PHE A 685 27.07 -24.30 -4.48
C PHE A 685 28.50 -23.79 -4.56
N MET A 686 29.18 -23.78 -3.41
CA MET A 686 30.51 -23.26 -3.18
C MET A 686 31.38 -24.35 -2.58
N HIS A 687 32.57 -24.57 -3.16
CA HIS A 687 33.52 -25.58 -2.69
C HIS A 687 34.97 -25.16 -2.94
N PRO A 688 35.96 -25.70 -2.21
CA PRO A 688 37.38 -25.53 -2.54
C PRO A 688 37.69 -26.01 -3.97
N GLY A 689 38.53 -25.29 -4.72
CA GLY A 689 38.87 -25.65 -6.11
C GLY A 689 40.03 -26.64 -6.24
N ARG A 690 41.01 -26.54 -5.33
CA ARG A 690 42.27 -27.31 -5.35
C ARG A 690 42.31 -28.41 -4.30
N LEU A 691 43.15 -29.41 -4.55
CA LEU A 691 43.58 -30.50 -3.66
C LEU A 691 42.47 -31.48 -3.22
N THR A 692 41.38 -30.99 -2.63
CA THR A 692 40.44 -31.81 -1.87
C THR A 692 39.13 -32.13 -2.59
N HIS A 693 38.75 -31.38 -3.61
CA HIS A 693 37.46 -31.52 -4.28
C HIS A 693 37.63 -31.85 -5.75
N LEU A 694 38.27 -33.00 -6.03
CA LEU A 694 38.28 -33.58 -7.38
C LEU A 694 36.83 -33.88 -7.74
N HIS A 695 36.31 -33.23 -8.77
CA HIS A 695 34.90 -33.29 -9.10
C HIS A 695 34.66 -33.47 -10.60
N GLU A 696 33.48 -33.98 -10.95
CA GLU A 696 33.04 -34.16 -12.34
C GLU A 696 31.64 -33.56 -12.55
N GLY A 697 31.40 -33.09 -13.77
CA GLY A 697 30.07 -32.69 -14.21
C GLY A 697 29.34 -33.92 -14.75
N LEU A 698 28.27 -34.33 -14.06
CA LEU A 698 27.47 -35.50 -14.46
C LEU A 698 26.78 -35.26 -15.81
N PRO A 699 26.54 -36.32 -16.62
CA PRO A 699 26.01 -36.18 -17.97
C PRO A 699 24.57 -35.65 -17.97
N THR A 700 24.33 -34.58 -18.74
CA THR A 700 23.01 -34.13 -19.15
C THR A 700 22.48 -35.06 -20.23
N THR A 701 21.37 -35.75 -19.96
CA THR A 701 20.84 -36.82 -20.84
C THR A 701 19.74 -36.34 -21.79
N ASN A 702 19.09 -35.22 -21.48
CA ASN A 702 18.07 -34.61 -22.34
C ASN A 702 17.98 -33.11 -22.03
N GLY A 703 17.54 -32.30 -23.00
CA GLY A 703 17.39 -30.86 -22.86
C GLY A 703 18.73 -30.11 -22.78
N THR A 704 18.70 -28.89 -22.26
CA THR A 704 19.91 -28.04 -22.16
C THR A 704 20.09 -27.55 -20.73
N ARG A 705 21.28 -27.73 -20.17
CA ARG A 705 21.62 -27.28 -18.81
C ARG A 705 22.56 -26.08 -18.85
N TYR A 706 22.20 -25.00 -18.16
CA TYR A 706 23.04 -23.81 -18.03
C TYR A 706 23.51 -23.63 -16.58
N ILE A 707 24.80 -23.32 -16.42
CA ILE A 707 25.39 -22.98 -15.13
C ILE A 707 26.32 -21.76 -15.28
N ALA A 708 26.32 -20.86 -14.30
CA ALA A 708 27.34 -19.81 -14.18
C ALA A 708 28.43 -20.27 -13.21
N VAL A 709 29.68 -20.24 -13.65
CA VAL A 709 30.83 -20.69 -12.88
C VAL A 709 31.81 -19.53 -12.68
N SER A 710 32.40 -19.46 -11.49
CA SER A 710 33.47 -18.50 -11.23
C SER A 710 34.57 -19.12 -10.38
N PHE A 711 35.80 -19.02 -10.87
CA PHE A 711 37.01 -19.46 -10.19
C PHE A 711 37.59 -18.28 -9.40
N ILE A 712 37.35 -18.29 -8.09
CA ILE A 712 37.64 -17.16 -7.19
C ILE A 712 38.94 -17.40 -6.45
N ASP A 713 39.72 -16.31 -6.33
CA ASP A 713 41.06 -16.26 -5.74
C ASP A 713 42.00 -17.34 -6.32
N PRO A 714 42.26 -17.30 -7.65
CA PRO A 714 43.06 -18.29 -8.38
C PRO A 714 44.56 -18.32 -8.01
#